data_AF-A0A661ADA1-F1
#
_entry.id   AF-A0A661ADA1-F1
#
_cell.length_a   1.000
_cell.length_b   1.000
_cell.length_c   1.000
_cell.angle_alpha   90.00
_cell.angle_beta   90.00
_cell.angle_gamma   90.00
#
_symmetry.space_group_name_H-M   'P 1'
#
loop_
_entity.id
_entity.type
_entity.pdbx_description
1 polymer ?
#
loop_
_entity_poly.entity_id
_entity_poly.type
_entity_poly.pdbx_seq_one_letter_code
_entity_poly.pdbx_strand_id
1 'polypeptide(L)'
;PLIEDLDSLPFPDFDLEDKYYILNDSLTTEEPPVGGERLEYAYHMMTSRGCPFACAYCCNSEFKKIFKGKGLYVRRRSPENVVEEIEKFMEKRRIEIIHFWDDVFTFDEEWVERFKDVYSERIALPFVCYAHPAYTSKRVLKLLRDAGLIIVNLGIQSGSDRTNLYVYHRAQRAEDVIKGSLYMKELGLIRHYDLILDSPFEDDEDHRQTLELMLSLPRPFLLNTHSMCYFPKAEVTVRALKEGLITPEEVEGNAHKSTTAFLVDVTRPQPKLNLFWNILIGMTRYRVFPSWFIRLCSRNRFLRNHPGLMVPVVVNVVRILTKGKRIRDRYVRWRERRRRKKMEGFPIEVREENGTWYVTLRNPEKKKKRIMFSLDIYPLFQGRHQDRHLGWWNIYIDLPADGKKEIKVDYSFPFTVFEFDGKRHLAEKRWVGDFRDKETWYRVGFIVYSENGKLLGAKEIRVSPERVFEERRISLKDAFMDFLRTAPPKQNIFERVIGRIFRFFYKRAYPKEHAFFQNLPWLLYMMGEMEEEFKKLKEDVLSYSSAVPREEIKESIYKRYEEIFREEDETRGKMKEYVKYFRGKDPVLDAGCGKGEFLEILDKEGINAYGVEKNPVLFNHCINRGLKVEKGDVIEHLSSLENQSLGGIFASHLLEHLYPREVSDFIRLSYAKLKPGGVLVIELPNPSSLYSLLEFHRDLTHKTPLHPETVKFLVEDAGFKIKEFSFINPPEECLRLLESTGDDDKKLINKNFELLNKLLFGGRDFFLVAEKEG
;
A
#
# COMPACT_ATOMS: atom_id res chain seq x y z
N PRO A 1 4.06 -37.68 -24.34
CA PRO A 1 2.95 -38.61 -24.00
C PRO A 1 2.35 -38.20 -22.66
N LEU A 2 1.08 -38.50 -22.41
CA LEU A 2 0.45 -38.22 -21.12
C LEU A 2 0.96 -39.25 -20.11
N ILE A 3 1.71 -38.79 -19.10
CA ILE A 3 2.28 -39.66 -18.05
C ILE A 3 1.18 -39.91 -17.01
N GLU A 4 0.69 -41.14 -16.89
CA GLU A 4 -0.44 -41.45 -16.00
C GLU A 4 -0.05 -41.43 -14.53
N ASP A 5 1.03 -42.11 -14.19
CA ASP A 5 1.58 -42.13 -12.83
C ASP A 5 2.48 -40.90 -12.59
N LEU A 6 1.96 -39.93 -11.85
CA LEU A 6 2.72 -38.73 -11.49
C LEU A 6 3.80 -38.99 -10.44
N ASP A 7 3.73 -40.08 -9.68
CA ASP A 7 4.75 -40.41 -8.67
C ASP A 7 6.04 -40.90 -9.33
N SER A 8 5.97 -41.39 -10.57
CA SER A 8 7.13 -41.75 -11.38
C SER A 8 8.01 -40.56 -11.78
N LEU A 9 7.50 -39.33 -11.64
CA LEU A 9 8.25 -38.12 -11.97
C LEU A 9 9.25 -37.79 -10.86
N PRO A 10 10.48 -37.39 -11.23
CA PRO A 10 11.42 -36.90 -10.23
C PRO A 10 10.87 -35.61 -9.60
N PHE A 11 11.24 -35.38 -8.33
CA PHE A 11 10.95 -34.10 -7.69
C PHE A 11 11.68 -32.96 -8.40
N PRO A 12 11.16 -31.73 -8.34
CA PRO A 12 11.85 -30.58 -8.89
C PRO A 12 13.27 -30.49 -8.31
N ASP A 13 14.23 -30.21 -9.19
CA ASP A 13 15.58 -29.98 -8.74
C ASP A 13 15.67 -28.60 -8.07
N PHE A 14 16.08 -28.61 -6.80
CA PHE A 14 16.15 -27.44 -5.93
C PHE A 14 17.57 -26.87 -5.80
N ASP A 15 18.57 -27.49 -6.40
CA ASP A 15 19.95 -26.98 -6.36
C ASP A 15 20.10 -25.76 -7.26
N LEU A 16 20.98 -24.84 -6.93
CA LEU A 16 21.25 -23.64 -7.75
C LEU A 16 22.53 -23.77 -8.57
N GLU A 17 23.29 -24.82 -8.27
CA GLU A 17 24.50 -25.17 -9.01
C GLU A 17 24.08 -25.39 -10.47
N ASP A 18 24.75 -24.69 -11.37
CA ASP A 18 24.49 -24.71 -12.81
C ASP A 18 23.09 -24.21 -13.26
N LYS A 19 22.37 -23.45 -12.41
CA LYS A 19 21.12 -22.78 -12.79
C LYS A 19 21.32 -21.29 -13.01
N TYR A 20 20.76 -20.80 -14.10
CA TYR A 20 20.80 -19.40 -14.48
C TYR A 20 19.38 -18.87 -14.66
N TYR A 21 19.16 -17.67 -14.18
CA TYR A 21 17.95 -16.90 -14.36
C TYR A 21 18.19 -15.79 -15.39
N ILE A 22 17.25 -15.63 -16.32
CA ILE A 22 17.31 -14.57 -17.33
C ILE A 22 16.24 -13.54 -16.96
N LEU A 23 16.68 -12.32 -16.65
CA LEU A 23 15.81 -11.18 -16.41
C LEU A 23 16.38 -9.94 -17.09
N ASN A 24 15.56 -9.24 -17.88
CA ASN A 24 15.98 -8.04 -18.62
C ASN A 24 17.27 -8.27 -19.42
N ASP A 25 17.33 -9.38 -20.16
CA ASP A 25 18.50 -9.82 -20.94
C ASP A 25 19.80 -9.98 -20.13
N SER A 26 19.70 -10.05 -18.80
CA SER A 26 20.82 -10.32 -17.90
C SER A 26 20.73 -11.74 -17.35
N LEU A 27 21.90 -12.40 -17.29
CA LEU A 27 22.06 -13.73 -16.72
C LEU A 27 22.50 -13.59 -15.26
N THR A 28 21.72 -14.12 -14.31
CA THR A 28 22.11 -14.17 -12.90
C THR A 28 22.09 -15.61 -12.41
N THR A 29 23.01 -15.95 -11.50
CA THR A 29 23.05 -17.25 -10.81
C THR A 29 22.38 -17.17 -9.43
N GLU A 30 21.70 -16.06 -9.15
CA GLU A 30 21.01 -15.86 -7.87
C GLU A 30 19.65 -16.56 -7.87
N GLU A 31 19.16 -16.89 -6.67
CA GLU A 31 17.83 -17.45 -6.51
C GLU A 31 16.76 -16.49 -7.05
N PRO A 32 15.88 -16.93 -7.96
CA PRO A 32 14.67 -16.18 -8.22
C PRO A 32 13.89 -16.05 -6.91
N PRO A 33 13.34 -14.87 -6.58
CA PRO A 33 12.65 -14.65 -5.31
C PRO A 33 11.50 -15.65 -5.15
N VAL A 34 11.70 -16.63 -4.26
CA VAL A 34 10.70 -17.66 -3.93
C VAL A 34 9.52 -16.94 -3.27
N GLY A 35 8.42 -16.75 -4.01
CA GLY A 35 7.20 -16.12 -3.53
C GLY A 35 7.08 -14.59 -3.72
N GLY A 36 8.00 -13.95 -4.46
CA GLY A 36 8.01 -12.50 -4.65
C GLY A 36 8.31 -11.70 -3.35
N GLU A 37 8.36 -10.37 -3.43
CA GLU A 37 8.78 -9.45 -2.35
C GLU A 37 8.03 -9.60 -0.99
N ARG A 38 6.95 -10.39 -0.92
CA ARG A 38 6.05 -10.48 0.25
C ARG A 38 5.95 -11.88 0.89
N LEU A 39 6.52 -12.94 0.29
CA LEU A 39 6.38 -14.32 0.76
C LEU A 39 7.69 -15.13 0.64
N GLU A 40 8.79 -14.58 1.16
CA GLU A 40 10.15 -15.15 1.17
C GLU A 40 10.28 -16.60 1.72
N TYR A 41 9.21 -17.20 2.26
CA TYR A 41 9.18 -18.56 2.83
C TYR A 41 7.98 -19.41 2.37
N ALA A 42 7.40 -19.13 1.20
CA ALA A 42 6.31 -19.92 0.62
C ALA A 42 6.83 -20.96 -0.37
N TYR A 43 6.45 -22.23 -0.21
CA TYR A 43 6.70 -23.26 -1.23
C TYR A 43 5.49 -23.45 -2.12
N HIS A 44 5.67 -23.37 -3.43
CA HIS A 44 4.62 -23.52 -4.42
C HIS A 44 4.73 -24.87 -5.10
N MET A 45 3.65 -25.66 -5.10
CA MET A 45 3.63 -26.97 -5.72
C MET A 45 2.25 -27.34 -6.26
N MET A 46 2.17 -28.39 -7.06
CA MET A 46 0.91 -28.99 -7.53
C MET A 46 0.88 -30.46 -7.14
N THR A 47 -0.24 -30.92 -6.58
CA THR A 47 -0.44 -32.35 -6.30
C THR A 47 -1.11 -33.08 -7.46
N SER A 48 -1.77 -32.36 -8.35
CA SER A 48 -2.52 -32.88 -9.48
C SER A 48 -2.20 -32.14 -10.78
N ARG A 49 -2.48 -32.79 -11.91
CA ARG A 49 -2.45 -32.19 -13.24
C ARG A 49 -3.78 -32.41 -13.93
N GLY A 50 -4.36 -31.32 -14.45
CA GLY A 50 -5.65 -31.31 -15.12
C GLY A 50 -6.82 -31.04 -14.17
N CYS A 51 -7.91 -30.55 -14.75
CA CYS A 51 -9.13 -30.19 -14.04
C CYS A 51 -10.31 -31.10 -14.45
N PRO A 52 -11.18 -31.55 -13.52
CA PRO A 52 -12.35 -32.35 -13.88
C PRO A 52 -13.38 -31.54 -14.71
N PHE A 53 -13.35 -30.21 -14.59
CA PHE A 53 -14.24 -29.29 -15.29
C PHE A 53 -13.75 -28.92 -16.69
N ALA A 54 -14.62 -28.27 -17.46
CA ALA A 54 -14.34 -27.78 -18.81
C ALA A 54 -14.99 -26.39 -19.02
N CYS A 55 -14.67 -25.43 -18.15
CA CYS A 55 -15.19 -24.07 -18.26
C CYS A 55 -14.80 -23.44 -19.59
N ALA A 56 -15.74 -22.73 -20.22
CA ALA A 56 -15.66 -22.20 -21.58
C ALA A 56 -14.52 -21.18 -21.79
N TYR A 57 -14.04 -20.55 -20.71
CA TYR A 57 -12.96 -19.56 -20.71
C TYR A 57 -11.58 -20.13 -20.33
N CYS A 58 -11.52 -21.38 -19.85
CA CYS A 58 -10.31 -21.93 -19.24
C CYS A 58 -9.55 -22.82 -20.23
N CYS A 59 -8.21 -22.72 -20.24
CA CYS A 59 -7.32 -23.56 -21.06
C CYS A 59 -7.50 -25.07 -20.80
N ASN A 60 -7.94 -25.46 -19.60
CA ASN A 60 -8.25 -26.86 -19.27
C ASN A 60 -9.28 -27.48 -20.23
N SER A 61 -10.23 -26.70 -20.77
CA SER A 61 -11.21 -27.20 -21.74
C SER A 61 -10.54 -27.66 -23.04
N GLU A 62 -9.54 -26.92 -23.53
CA GLU A 62 -8.76 -27.26 -24.72
C GLU A 62 -7.77 -28.39 -24.46
N PHE A 63 -7.08 -28.37 -23.32
CA PHE A 63 -6.19 -29.48 -22.95
C PHE A 63 -6.95 -30.80 -22.84
N LYS A 64 -8.16 -30.81 -22.27
CA LYS A 64 -9.01 -32.00 -22.21
C LYS A 64 -9.35 -32.55 -23.61
N LYS A 65 -9.53 -31.67 -24.61
CA LYS A 65 -9.72 -32.08 -26.02
C LYS A 65 -8.44 -32.66 -26.61
N ILE A 66 -7.29 -32.01 -26.40
CA ILE A 66 -5.98 -32.43 -26.93
C ILE A 66 -5.57 -33.81 -26.39
N PHE A 67 -5.90 -34.10 -25.13
CA PHE A 67 -5.57 -35.35 -24.46
C PHE A 67 -6.69 -36.40 -24.51
N LYS A 68 -7.80 -36.14 -25.23
CA LYS A 68 -8.89 -37.09 -25.40
C LYS A 68 -8.37 -38.40 -26.01
N GLY A 69 -8.66 -39.52 -25.35
CA GLY A 69 -8.24 -40.85 -25.79
C GLY A 69 -6.75 -41.19 -25.54
N LYS A 70 -6.01 -40.33 -24.83
CA LYS A 70 -4.57 -40.52 -24.55
C LYS A 70 -4.27 -40.95 -23.11
N GLY A 71 -5.27 -41.41 -22.36
CA GLY A 71 -5.17 -41.78 -20.95
C GLY A 71 -6.02 -40.91 -20.02
N LEU A 72 -5.80 -41.05 -18.71
CA LEU A 72 -6.50 -40.29 -17.68
C LEU A 72 -6.09 -38.81 -17.68
N TYR A 73 -7.02 -37.90 -17.99
CA TYR A 73 -6.70 -36.46 -18.06
C TYR A 73 -6.32 -35.88 -16.69
N VAL A 74 -7.19 -36.07 -15.70
CA VAL A 74 -6.98 -35.65 -14.31
C VAL A 74 -6.18 -36.73 -13.61
N ARG A 75 -5.01 -36.36 -13.09
CA ARG A 75 -4.09 -37.26 -12.39
C ARG A 75 -3.60 -36.59 -11.13
N ARG A 76 -3.27 -37.38 -10.12
CA ARG A 76 -2.83 -36.89 -8.81
C ARG A 76 -1.71 -37.76 -8.26
N ARG A 77 -0.74 -37.12 -7.62
CA ARG A 77 0.35 -37.78 -6.88
C ARG A 77 -0.20 -38.42 -5.61
N SER A 78 0.44 -39.47 -5.12
CA SER A 78 0.09 -39.99 -3.79
C SER A 78 0.42 -38.97 -2.68
N PRO A 79 -0.32 -38.98 -1.55
CA PRO A 79 0.01 -38.13 -0.41
C PRO A 79 1.44 -38.33 0.12
N GLU A 80 1.94 -39.56 0.06
CA GLU A 80 3.28 -39.93 0.49
C GLU A 80 4.34 -39.26 -0.40
N ASN A 81 4.18 -39.34 -1.72
CA ASN A 81 5.06 -38.70 -2.69
C ASN A 81 5.06 -37.15 -2.56
N VAL A 82 3.90 -36.54 -2.28
CA VAL A 82 3.79 -35.10 -2.02
C VAL A 82 4.56 -34.68 -0.78
N VAL A 83 4.42 -35.44 0.32
CA VAL A 83 5.10 -35.13 1.58
C VAL A 83 6.62 -35.34 1.49
N GLU A 84 7.07 -36.37 0.77
CA GLU A 84 8.50 -36.60 0.53
C GLU A 84 9.17 -35.46 -0.23
N GLU A 85 8.50 -34.87 -1.22
CA GLU A 85 9.01 -33.67 -1.91
C GLU A 85 9.17 -32.49 -0.96
N ILE A 86 8.18 -32.26 -0.10
CA ILE A 86 8.21 -31.18 0.89
C ILE A 86 9.36 -31.39 1.88
N GLU A 87 9.56 -32.62 2.36
CA GLU A 87 10.67 -32.95 3.27
C GLU A 87 12.03 -32.68 2.60
N LYS A 88 12.24 -33.13 1.36
CA LYS A 88 13.50 -32.86 0.63
C LYS A 88 13.71 -31.36 0.40
N PHE A 89 12.64 -30.60 0.17
CA PHE A 89 12.76 -29.14 0.08
C PHE A 89 13.14 -28.51 1.42
N MET A 90 12.55 -29.00 2.52
CA MET A 90 12.82 -28.55 3.89
C MET A 90 14.26 -28.80 4.35
N GLU A 91 14.93 -29.83 3.83
CA GLU A 91 16.36 -30.08 4.08
C GLU A 91 17.25 -28.95 3.56
N LYS A 92 16.85 -28.33 2.44
CA LYS A 92 17.65 -27.30 1.75
C LYS A 92 17.22 -25.87 2.11
N ARG A 93 15.94 -25.66 2.45
CA ARG A 93 15.34 -24.33 2.60
C ARG A 93 14.31 -24.30 3.74
N ARG A 94 14.22 -23.14 4.40
CA ARG A 94 13.14 -22.90 5.37
C ARG A 94 11.86 -22.56 4.65
N ILE A 95 10.78 -23.26 4.99
CA ILE A 95 9.42 -22.94 4.56
C ILE A 95 8.51 -22.65 5.75
N GLU A 96 7.60 -21.70 5.57
CA GLU A 96 6.61 -21.30 6.57
C GLU A 96 5.18 -21.58 6.12
N ILE A 97 4.95 -21.71 4.82
CA ILE A 97 3.64 -21.96 4.22
C ILE A 97 3.78 -22.70 2.89
N ILE A 98 2.80 -23.54 2.58
CA ILE A 98 2.70 -24.24 1.30
C ILE A 98 1.53 -23.68 0.49
N HIS A 99 1.74 -23.45 -0.79
CA HIS A 99 0.73 -23.01 -1.75
C HIS A 99 0.51 -24.12 -2.76
N PHE A 100 -0.62 -24.82 -2.62
CA PHE A 100 -1.05 -25.83 -3.57
C PHE A 100 -1.79 -25.15 -4.73
N TRP A 101 -1.19 -25.20 -5.92
CA TRP A 101 -1.68 -24.59 -7.17
C TRP A 101 -2.53 -25.54 -8.02
N ASP A 102 -2.97 -26.65 -7.45
CA ASP A 102 -3.94 -27.55 -8.05
C ASP A 102 -5.17 -26.78 -8.56
N ASP A 103 -5.64 -27.07 -9.78
CA ASP A 103 -6.82 -26.41 -10.37
C ASP A 103 -8.06 -26.53 -9.45
N VAL A 104 -8.20 -27.69 -8.81
CA VAL A 104 -9.19 -27.98 -7.78
C VAL A 104 -8.51 -28.93 -6.80
N PHE A 105 -8.18 -28.51 -5.59
CA PHE A 105 -7.52 -29.40 -4.63
C PHE A 105 -8.48 -30.40 -3.97
N THR A 106 -9.77 -30.03 -3.90
CA THR A 106 -10.81 -30.70 -3.11
C THR A 106 -11.60 -31.77 -3.86
N PHE A 107 -11.26 -32.08 -5.12
CA PHE A 107 -12.09 -32.94 -5.98
C PHE A 107 -12.11 -34.42 -5.58
N ASP A 108 -11.13 -34.87 -4.80
CA ASP A 108 -10.95 -36.26 -4.39
C ASP A 108 -10.97 -36.35 -2.86
N GLU A 109 -12.13 -36.74 -2.30
CA GLU A 109 -12.32 -36.78 -0.84
C GLU A 109 -11.47 -37.87 -0.17
N GLU A 110 -11.30 -39.03 -0.82
CA GLU A 110 -10.53 -40.16 -0.27
C GLU A 110 -9.04 -39.82 -0.21
N TRP A 111 -8.53 -39.18 -1.26
CA TRP A 111 -7.17 -38.66 -1.25
C TRP A 111 -6.99 -37.60 -0.15
N VAL A 112 -7.96 -36.69 0.04
CA VAL A 112 -7.88 -35.66 1.09
C VAL A 112 -7.85 -36.28 2.49
N GLU A 113 -8.59 -37.35 2.72
CA GLU A 113 -8.59 -38.09 3.99
C GLU A 113 -7.20 -38.67 4.28
N ARG A 114 -6.62 -39.38 3.31
CA ARG A 114 -5.25 -39.91 3.41
C ARG A 114 -4.21 -38.80 3.57
N PHE A 115 -4.31 -37.74 2.77
CA PHE A 115 -3.41 -36.60 2.83
C PHE A 115 -3.45 -35.93 4.20
N LYS A 116 -4.64 -35.77 4.79
CA LYS A 116 -4.76 -35.19 6.14
C LYS A 116 -3.93 -35.99 7.14
N ASP A 117 -3.91 -37.32 7.08
CA ASP A 117 -3.17 -38.13 8.04
C ASP A 117 -1.65 -38.00 7.81
N VAL A 118 -1.19 -38.30 6.59
CA VAL A 118 0.24 -38.30 6.25
C VAL A 118 0.86 -36.90 6.43
N TYR A 119 0.17 -35.86 5.97
CA TYR A 119 0.64 -34.48 6.07
C TYR A 119 0.66 -33.98 7.52
N SER A 120 -0.35 -34.30 8.34
CA SER A 120 -0.40 -33.86 9.74
C SER A 120 0.70 -34.49 10.61
N GLU A 121 1.11 -35.71 10.26
CA GLU A 121 2.15 -36.43 10.97
C GLU A 121 3.53 -35.91 10.61
N ARG A 122 3.80 -35.76 9.31
CA ARG A 122 5.15 -35.52 8.78
C ARG A 122 5.48 -34.03 8.58
N ILE A 123 4.53 -33.21 8.13
CA ILE A 123 4.77 -31.81 7.74
C ILE A 123 4.11 -30.83 8.72
N ALA A 124 2.79 -30.90 8.85
CA ALA A 124 1.96 -30.04 9.70
C ALA A 124 2.14 -28.51 9.51
N LEU A 125 2.59 -28.09 8.32
CA LEU A 125 2.73 -26.67 7.97
C LEU A 125 1.40 -26.07 7.50
N PRO A 126 1.18 -24.77 7.71
CA PRO A 126 0.04 -24.07 7.12
C PRO A 126 0.07 -24.18 5.60
N PHE A 127 -1.11 -24.27 4.99
CA PHE A 127 -1.20 -24.24 3.53
C PHE A 127 -2.42 -23.50 2.99
N VAL A 128 -2.31 -23.13 1.72
CA VAL A 128 -3.34 -22.52 0.88
C VAL A 128 -3.68 -23.49 -0.24
N CYS A 129 -4.96 -23.60 -0.59
CA CYS A 129 -5.39 -24.38 -1.75
C CYS A 129 -6.53 -23.71 -2.51
N TYR A 130 -6.68 -24.07 -3.78
CA TYR A 130 -7.82 -23.67 -4.61
C TYR A 130 -8.92 -24.73 -4.56
N ALA A 131 -10.17 -24.28 -4.59
CA ALA A 131 -11.33 -25.15 -4.57
C ALA A 131 -12.44 -24.63 -5.48
N HIS A 132 -13.30 -25.55 -5.91
CA HIS A 132 -14.50 -25.24 -6.70
C HIS A 132 -15.72 -25.22 -5.77
N PRO A 133 -16.61 -24.20 -5.83
CA PRO A 133 -17.76 -24.09 -4.92
C PRO A 133 -18.62 -25.36 -4.84
N ALA A 134 -18.95 -25.96 -5.99
CA ALA A 134 -19.74 -27.20 -6.06
C ALA A 134 -19.05 -28.45 -5.45
N TYR A 135 -17.71 -28.44 -5.30
CA TYR A 135 -16.91 -29.56 -4.77
C TYR A 135 -16.22 -29.17 -3.46
N THR A 136 -16.92 -28.39 -2.65
CA THR A 136 -16.43 -27.94 -1.34
C THR A 136 -17.42 -28.37 -0.26
N SER A 137 -17.28 -29.60 0.23
CA SER A 137 -18.09 -30.12 1.34
C SER A 137 -17.53 -29.65 2.69
N LYS A 138 -18.40 -29.52 3.70
CA LYS A 138 -17.98 -29.18 5.07
C LYS A 138 -17.03 -30.23 5.63
N ARG A 139 -17.20 -31.51 5.27
CA ARG A 139 -16.33 -32.63 5.66
C ARG A 139 -14.91 -32.43 5.12
N VAL A 140 -14.76 -32.22 3.81
CA VAL A 140 -13.46 -31.98 3.16
C VAL A 140 -12.75 -30.77 3.75
N LEU A 141 -13.45 -29.64 3.90
CA LEU A 141 -12.85 -28.45 4.50
C LEU A 141 -12.39 -28.67 5.94
N LYS A 142 -13.12 -29.49 6.72
CA LYS A 142 -12.73 -29.82 8.09
C LYS A 142 -11.47 -30.68 8.11
N LEU A 143 -11.38 -31.71 7.26
CA LEU A 143 -10.17 -32.55 7.12
C LEU A 143 -8.96 -31.68 6.77
N LEU A 144 -9.09 -30.81 5.77
CA LEU A 144 -8.00 -29.92 5.36
C LEU A 144 -7.63 -28.91 6.45
N ARG A 145 -8.61 -28.32 7.16
CA ARG A 145 -8.34 -27.46 8.33
C ARG A 145 -7.54 -28.20 9.40
N ASP A 146 -7.89 -29.45 9.65
CA ASP A 146 -7.20 -30.28 10.63
C ASP A 146 -5.75 -30.55 10.21
N ALA A 147 -5.51 -30.75 8.91
CA ALA A 147 -4.19 -30.91 8.32
C ALA A 147 -3.31 -29.64 8.35
N GLY A 148 -3.92 -28.45 8.24
CA GLY A 148 -3.17 -27.18 8.25
C GLY A 148 -3.69 -26.09 7.32
N LEU A 149 -4.80 -26.31 6.61
CA LEU A 149 -5.39 -25.32 5.71
C LEU A 149 -5.74 -24.02 6.45
N ILE A 150 -5.30 -22.90 5.90
CA ILE A 150 -5.60 -21.56 6.47
C ILE A 150 -6.37 -20.65 5.51
N ILE A 151 -6.12 -20.75 4.21
CA ILE A 151 -6.77 -19.93 3.17
C ILE A 151 -7.34 -20.89 2.12
N VAL A 152 -8.61 -20.67 1.77
CA VAL A 152 -9.25 -21.33 0.64
C VAL A 152 -9.52 -20.28 -0.42
N ASN A 153 -8.95 -20.48 -1.60
CA ASN A 153 -9.28 -19.71 -2.79
C ASN A 153 -10.45 -20.38 -3.52
N LEU A 154 -11.62 -19.76 -3.46
CA LEU A 154 -12.79 -20.17 -4.22
C LEU A 154 -12.91 -19.33 -5.49
N GLY A 155 -12.79 -19.99 -6.64
CA GLY A 155 -13.10 -19.37 -7.92
C GLY A 155 -14.62 -19.25 -8.09
N ILE A 156 -15.16 -18.05 -7.87
CA ILE A 156 -16.60 -17.77 -8.01
C ILE A 156 -16.92 -17.18 -9.39
N GLN A 157 -15.97 -16.49 -10.02
CA GLN A 157 -16.02 -15.95 -11.38
C GLN A 157 -17.10 -14.88 -11.59
N SER A 158 -18.38 -15.23 -11.46
CA SER A 158 -19.53 -14.33 -11.47
C SER A 158 -20.47 -14.71 -10.33
N GLY A 159 -21.26 -13.77 -9.82
CA GLY A 159 -22.39 -14.11 -8.96
C GLY A 159 -23.70 -14.31 -9.71
N SER A 160 -23.70 -14.16 -11.03
CA SER A 160 -24.82 -14.53 -11.88
C SER A 160 -24.81 -16.04 -12.19
N ASP A 161 -25.89 -16.72 -11.81
CA ASP A 161 -26.12 -18.12 -12.20
C ASP A 161 -26.20 -18.25 -13.72
N ARG A 162 -26.76 -17.25 -14.41
CA ARG A 162 -26.87 -17.23 -15.87
C ARG A 162 -25.49 -17.22 -16.50
N THR A 163 -24.62 -16.30 -16.07
CA THR A 163 -23.25 -16.21 -16.59
C THR A 163 -22.46 -17.49 -16.29
N ASN A 164 -22.47 -17.95 -15.03
CA ASN A 164 -21.72 -19.15 -14.66
C ASN A 164 -22.16 -20.38 -15.47
N LEU A 165 -23.47 -20.64 -15.54
CA LEU A 165 -23.98 -21.87 -16.15
C LEU A 165 -23.99 -21.82 -17.68
N TYR A 166 -24.36 -20.69 -18.29
CA TYR A 166 -24.63 -20.61 -19.74
C TYR A 166 -23.58 -19.84 -20.54
N VAL A 167 -22.73 -19.03 -19.91
CA VAL A 167 -21.62 -18.34 -20.60
C VAL A 167 -20.30 -19.04 -20.29
N TYR A 168 -20.06 -19.30 -19.01
CA TYR A 168 -18.78 -19.85 -18.54
C TYR A 168 -18.76 -21.37 -18.47
N HIS A 169 -19.92 -22.04 -18.62
CA HIS A 169 -20.06 -23.49 -18.47
C HIS A 169 -19.42 -24.01 -17.17
N ARG A 170 -19.55 -23.21 -16.10
CA ARG A 170 -19.06 -23.50 -14.76
C ARG A 170 -20.22 -24.00 -13.91
N ALA A 171 -20.17 -25.29 -13.57
CA ALA A 171 -21.23 -25.97 -12.84
C ALA A 171 -21.26 -25.56 -11.35
N GLN A 172 -21.74 -24.36 -11.08
CA GLN A 172 -21.96 -23.81 -9.74
C GLN A 172 -23.13 -22.83 -9.75
N ARG A 173 -23.74 -22.64 -8.58
CA ARG A 173 -24.71 -21.58 -8.31
C ARG A 173 -24.23 -20.64 -7.21
N ALA A 174 -24.85 -19.46 -7.13
CA ALA A 174 -24.64 -18.52 -6.03
C ALA A 174 -24.84 -19.19 -4.65
N GLU A 175 -25.80 -20.10 -4.54
CA GLU A 175 -26.08 -20.86 -3.31
C GLU A 175 -24.90 -21.75 -2.87
N ASP A 176 -24.18 -22.38 -3.81
CA ASP A 176 -23.00 -23.19 -3.52
C ASP A 176 -21.89 -22.32 -2.91
N VAL A 177 -21.71 -21.10 -3.44
CA VAL A 177 -20.74 -20.12 -2.93
C VAL A 177 -21.12 -19.68 -1.52
N ILE A 178 -22.40 -19.36 -1.28
CA ILE A 178 -22.89 -18.95 0.05
C ILE A 178 -22.65 -20.10 1.05
N LYS A 179 -23.05 -21.33 0.70
CA LYS A 179 -22.89 -22.52 1.52
C LYS A 179 -21.41 -22.77 1.87
N GLY A 180 -20.52 -22.76 0.87
CA GLY A 180 -19.08 -22.89 1.07
C GLY A 180 -18.50 -21.79 1.96
N SER A 181 -18.94 -20.54 1.78
CA SER A 181 -18.50 -19.38 2.58
C SER A 181 -18.87 -19.51 4.07
N LEU A 182 -20.04 -20.08 4.36
CA LEU A 182 -20.51 -20.32 5.72
C LEU A 182 -19.72 -21.44 6.38
N TYR A 183 -19.43 -22.53 5.65
CA TYR A 183 -18.55 -23.60 6.14
C TYR A 183 -17.16 -23.07 6.49
N MET A 184 -16.56 -22.27 5.60
CA MET A 184 -15.26 -21.65 5.89
C MET A 184 -15.31 -20.72 7.09
N LYS A 185 -16.36 -19.91 7.24
CA LYS A 185 -16.56 -19.03 8.41
C LYS A 185 -16.60 -19.84 9.70
N GLU A 186 -17.39 -20.90 9.73
CA GLU A 186 -17.57 -21.77 10.91
C GLU A 186 -16.24 -22.45 11.29
N LEU A 187 -15.49 -22.91 10.29
CA LEU A 187 -14.19 -23.55 10.50
C LEU A 187 -13.04 -22.57 10.80
N GLY A 188 -13.29 -21.26 10.74
CA GLY A 188 -12.29 -20.22 11.00
C GLY A 188 -11.28 -20.02 9.87
N LEU A 189 -11.58 -20.51 8.67
CA LEU A 189 -10.73 -20.38 7.48
C LEU A 189 -10.79 -18.95 6.93
N ILE A 190 -9.67 -18.48 6.37
CA ILE A 190 -9.62 -17.24 5.62
C ILE A 190 -10.21 -17.52 4.24
N ARG A 191 -11.24 -16.75 3.91
CA ARG A 191 -11.94 -16.85 2.62
C ARG A 191 -11.27 -15.92 1.63
N HIS A 192 -10.92 -16.47 0.46
CA HIS A 192 -10.42 -15.72 -0.68
C HIS A 192 -11.28 -16.09 -1.87
N TYR A 193 -11.82 -15.08 -2.56
CA TYR A 193 -12.65 -15.27 -3.75
C TYR A 193 -11.96 -14.71 -4.98
N ASP A 194 -12.12 -15.39 -6.12
CA ASP A 194 -11.67 -14.92 -7.42
C ASP A 194 -12.90 -14.62 -8.31
N LEU A 195 -12.94 -13.41 -8.88
CA LEU A 195 -13.95 -12.95 -9.84
C LEU A 195 -13.31 -12.69 -11.21
N ILE A 196 -14.08 -12.90 -12.28
CA ILE A 196 -13.78 -12.44 -13.63
C ILE A 196 -14.68 -11.23 -13.90
N LEU A 197 -14.06 -10.14 -14.34
CA LEU A 197 -14.68 -8.87 -14.68
C LEU A 197 -14.39 -8.55 -16.15
N ASP A 198 -14.98 -7.47 -16.66
CA ASP A 198 -14.83 -7.03 -18.06
C ASP A 198 -15.28 -8.07 -19.09
N SER A 199 -16.24 -8.91 -18.71
CA SER A 199 -16.86 -9.86 -19.65
C SER A 199 -17.90 -9.14 -20.51
N PRO A 200 -17.77 -9.16 -21.84
CA PRO A 200 -18.76 -8.54 -22.73
C PRO A 200 -20.08 -9.32 -22.76
N PHE A 201 -20.12 -10.49 -22.12
CA PHE A 201 -21.30 -11.33 -22.00
C PHE A 201 -22.12 -11.06 -20.74
N GLU A 202 -21.65 -10.18 -19.85
CA GLU A 202 -22.37 -9.79 -18.63
C GLU A 202 -23.10 -8.46 -18.85
N ASP A 203 -24.37 -8.43 -18.47
CA ASP A 203 -25.19 -7.23 -18.45
C ASP A 203 -25.30 -6.63 -17.03
N ASP A 204 -26.01 -5.52 -16.91
CA ASP A 204 -26.16 -4.81 -15.63
C ASP A 204 -26.82 -5.67 -14.53
N GLU A 205 -27.69 -6.60 -14.90
CA GLU A 205 -28.36 -7.50 -13.98
C GLU A 205 -27.39 -8.56 -13.47
N ASP A 206 -26.48 -9.08 -14.30
CA ASP A 206 -25.42 -9.98 -13.86
C ASP A 206 -24.46 -9.32 -12.87
N HIS A 207 -24.10 -8.06 -13.12
CA HIS A 207 -23.27 -7.28 -12.20
C HIS A 207 -23.99 -7.06 -10.87
N ARG A 208 -25.30 -6.78 -10.90
CA ARG A 208 -26.12 -6.63 -9.70
C ARG A 208 -26.21 -7.94 -8.90
N GLN A 209 -26.39 -9.07 -9.57
CA GLN A 209 -26.38 -10.40 -8.93
C GLN A 209 -25.02 -10.71 -8.31
N THR A 210 -23.93 -10.35 -9.00
CA THR A 210 -22.57 -10.43 -8.46
C THR A 210 -22.40 -9.59 -7.20
N LEU A 211 -22.86 -8.34 -7.22
CA LEU A 211 -22.82 -7.48 -6.03
C LEU A 211 -23.61 -8.09 -4.87
N GLU A 212 -24.85 -8.54 -5.09
CA GLU A 212 -25.68 -9.09 -4.03
C GLU A 212 -25.13 -10.40 -3.46
N LEU A 213 -24.57 -11.29 -4.30
CA LEU A 213 -23.83 -12.45 -3.82
C LEU A 213 -22.70 -12.00 -2.89
N MET A 214 -21.84 -11.09 -3.33
CA MET A 214 -20.71 -10.61 -2.52
C MET A 214 -21.16 -9.93 -1.22
N LEU A 215 -22.30 -9.22 -1.22
CA LEU A 215 -22.88 -8.61 -0.03
C LEU A 215 -23.37 -9.66 0.99
N SER A 216 -23.81 -10.83 0.52
CA SER A 216 -24.28 -11.94 1.36
C SER A 216 -23.15 -12.75 2.02
N LEU A 217 -21.91 -12.65 1.50
CA LEU A 217 -20.79 -13.44 2.00
C LEU A 217 -20.26 -12.91 3.35
N PRO A 218 -19.81 -13.79 4.26
CA PRO A 218 -19.27 -13.37 5.55
C PRO A 218 -17.98 -12.54 5.45
N ARG A 219 -18.03 -11.30 5.95
CA ARG A 219 -16.89 -10.35 5.94
C ARG A 219 -16.00 -10.43 7.18
N PRO A 220 -14.72 -10.02 7.09
CA PRO A 220 -13.99 -9.63 5.87
C PRO A 220 -13.50 -10.87 5.10
N PHE A 221 -13.19 -10.69 3.82
CA PHE A 221 -12.59 -11.72 2.96
C PHE A 221 -11.52 -11.11 2.05
N LEU A 222 -10.71 -11.95 1.43
CA LEU A 222 -9.78 -11.57 0.38
C LEU A 222 -10.50 -11.69 -0.97
N LEU A 223 -10.12 -10.84 -1.93
CA LEU A 223 -10.75 -10.77 -3.23
C LEU A 223 -9.70 -10.50 -4.28
N ASN A 224 -9.59 -11.39 -5.27
CA ASN A 224 -8.94 -11.11 -6.53
C ASN A 224 -9.99 -10.80 -7.59
N THR A 225 -9.69 -9.81 -8.40
CA THR A 225 -10.51 -9.33 -9.50
C THR A 225 -9.67 -9.47 -10.76
N HIS A 226 -10.04 -10.41 -11.63
CA HIS A 226 -9.35 -10.69 -12.88
C HIS A 226 -10.11 -10.12 -14.05
N SER A 227 -9.40 -9.66 -15.09
CA SER A 227 -10.05 -9.25 -16.35
C SER A 227 -10.30 -10.51 -17.19
N MET A 228 -11.40 -10.55 -17.94
CA MET A 228 -11.64 -11.61 -18.93
C MET A 228 -10.48 -11.66 -19.92
N CYS A 229 -9.76 -12.79 -19.91
CA CYS A 229 -8.66 -13.08 -20.83
C CYS A 229 -9.13 -14.08 -21.89
N TYR A 230 -8.81 -13.81 -23.14
CA TYR A 230 -9.27 -14.60 -24.28
C TYR A 230 -8.17 -15.53 -24.75
N PHE A 231 -8.18 -16.77 -24.26
CA PHE A 231 -7.23 -17.77 -24.73
C PHE A 231 -7.60 -18.28 -26.12
N PRO A 232 -6.61 -18.55 -27.00
CA PRO A 232 -6.86 -19.14 -28.31
C PRO A 232 -7.70 -20.42 -28.21
N LYS A 233 -8.67 -20.56 -29.12
CA LYS A 233 -9.57 -21.73 -29.25
C LYS A 233 -10.54 -21.96 -28.10
N ALA A 234 -10.42 -21.24 -26.98
CA ALA A 234 -11.41 -21.30 -25.91
C ALA A 234 -12.79 -20.88 -26.45
N GLU A 235 -13.84 -21.51 -25.96
CA GLU A 235 -15.20 -21.34 -26.50
C GLU A 235 -15.68 -19.89 -26.40
N VAL A 236 -15.42 -19.22 -25.26
CA VAL A 236 -15.76 -17.79 -25.10
C VAL A 236 -15.01 -16.91 -26.09
N THR A 237 -13.76 -17.24 -26.43
CA THR A 237 -12.93 -16.50 -27.39
C THR A 237 -13.47 -16.66 -28.79
N VAL A 238 -13.75 -17.90 -29.21
CA VAL A 238 -14.32 -18.19 -30.53
C VAL A 238 -15.67 -17.48 -30.70
N ARG A 239 -16.50 -17.52 -29.65
CA ARG A 239 -17.78 -16.82 -29.63
C ARG A 239 -17.61 -15.30 -29.71
N ALA A 240 -16.74 -14.72 -28.89
CA ALA A 240 -16.53 -13.27 -28.85
C ALA A 240 -15.99 -12.72 -30.19
N LEU A 241 -15.06 -13.43 -30.83
CA LEU A 241 -14.57 -13.08 -32.17
C LEU A 241 -15.69 -13.16 -33.21
N LYS A 242 -16.49 -14.23 -33.19
CA LYS A 242 -17.60 -14.43 -34.14
C LYS A 242 -18.68 -13.36 -34.00
N GLU A 243 -18.97 -12.93 -32.78
CA GLU A 243 -19.94 -11.88 -32.47
C GLU A 243 -19.36 -10.45 -32.62
N GLY A 244 -18.07 -10.32 -32.97
CA GLY A 244 -17.41 -9.01 -33.14
C GLY A 244 -17.20 -8.24 -31.84
N LEU A 245 -17.24 -8.93 -30.69
CA LEU A 245 -17.06 -8.32 -29.36
C LEU A 245 -15.58 -8.07 -29.02
N ILE A 246 -14.67 -8.76 -29.69
CA ILE A 246 -13.22 -8.62 -29.54
C ILE A 246 -12.53 -8.74 -30.90
N THR A 247 -11.27 -8.31 -30.93
CA THR A 247 -10.39 -8.41 -32.09
C THR A 247 -9.40 -9.58 -31.96
N PRO A 248 -8.83 -10.09 -33.07
CA PRO A 248 -7.75 -11.09 -33.01
C PRO A 248 -6.52 -10.63 -32.22
N GLU A 249 -6.22 -9.32 -32.21
CA GLU A 249 -5.10 -8.75 -31.44
C GLU A 249 -5.27 -8.88 -29.92
N GLU A 250 -6.52 -8.95 -29.44
CA GLU A 250 -6.81 -9.19 -28.01
C GLU A 250 -6.62 -10.66 -27.59
N VAL A 251 -6.39 -11.56 -28.55
CA VAL A 251 -6.18 -13.00 -28.34
C VAL A 251 -4.70 -13.39 -28.43
N GLU A 252 -3.99 -12.96 -29.47
CA GLU A 252 -2.58 -13.32 -29.70
C GLU A 252 -1.65 -12.11 -29.93
N GLY A 253 -2.13 -10.88 -29.72
CA GLY A 253 -1.37 -9.63 -29.92
C GLY A 253 -1.02 -8.87 -28.63
N ASN A 254 -0.46 -7.68 -28.79
CA ASN A 254 -0.06 -6.80 -27.67
C ASN A 254 -1.24 -6.31 -26.81
N ALA A 255 -2.47 -6.43 -27.32
CA ALA A 255 -3.69 -6.12 -26.58
C ALA A 255 -4.15 -7.26 -25.65
N HIS A 256 -3.47 -8.42 -25.65
CA HIS A 256 -3.81 -9.54 -24.77
C HIS A 256 -3.65 -9.17 -23.30
N LYS A 257 -4.73 -9.35 -22.52
CA LYS A 257 -4.82 -8.82 -21.14
C LYS A 257 -4.02 -9.62 -20.11
N SER A 258 -3.54 -10.83 -20.40
CA SER A 258 -2.80 -11.63 -19.40
C SER A 258 -1.44 -11.03 -19.00
N THR A 259 -0.85 -10.20 -19.86
CA THR A 259 0.47 -9.58 -19.62
C THR A 259 0.36 -8.16 -19.10
N THR A 260 -0.70 -7.43 -19.50
CA THR A 260 -0.87 -6.00 -19.21
C THR A 260 -1.92 -5.71 -18.14
N ALA A 261 -2.86 -6.62 -17.89
CA ALA A 261 -4.01 -6.34 -17.04
C ALA A 261 -4.72 -7.58 -16.44
N PHE A 262 -3.93 -8.57 -16.02
CA PHE A 262 -4.45 -9.80 -15.43
C PHE A 262 -5.22 -9.56 -14.12
N LEU A 263 -4.83 -8.55 -13.35
CA LEU A 263 -5.56 -8.06 -12.18
C LEU A 263 -6.22 -6.71 -12.53
N VAL A 264 -7.52 -6.62 -12.26
CA VAL A 264 -8.30 -5.39 -12.42
C VAL A 264 -8.30 -4.67 -11.08
N ASP A 265 -7.80 -3.44 -11.08
CA ASP A 265 -7.97 -2.51 -9.98
C ASP A 265 -8.66 -1.22 -10.45
N VAL A 266 -8.93 -0.34 -9.49
CA VAL A 266 -9.65 0.92 -9.72
C VAL A 266 -8.79 1.98 -10.43
N THR A 267 -7.50 1.72 -10.63
CA THR A 267 -6.56 2.65 -11.29
C THR A 267 -6.44 2.40 -12.79
N ARG A 268 -6.84 1.20 -13.25
CA ARG A 268 -6.83 0.85 -14.66
C ARG A 268 -7.95 1.59 -15.43
N PRO A 269 -7.66 2.13 -16.63
CA PRO A 269 -8.68 2.61 -17.54
C PRO A 269 -9.67 1.51 -17.92
N GLN A 270 -10.96 1.76 -17.75
CA GLN A 270 -12.03 0.82 -18.05
C GLN A 270 -13.35 1.57 -18.33
N PRO A 271 -14.34 0.96 -19.02
CA PRO A 271 -15.63 1.59 -19.23
C PRO A 271 -16.28 2.04 -17.92
N LYS A 272 -17.01 3.18 -17.94
CA LYS A 272 -17.62 3.76 -16.73
C LYS A 272 -18.49 2.74 -15.97
N LEU A 273 -19.29 1.96 -16.69
CA LEU A 273 -20.16 0.97 -16.06
C LEU A 273 -19.36 -0.13 -15.33
N ASN A 274 -18.28 -0.63 -15.94
CA ASN A 274 -17.39 -1.60 -15.29
C ASN A 274 -16.73 -0.99 -14.06
N LEU A 275 -16.18 0.24 -14.18
CA LEU A 275 -15.57 0.94 -13.06
C LEU A 275 -16.56 1.09 -11.88
N PHE A 276 -17.81 1.47 -12.17
CA PHE A 276 -18.87 1.61 -11.18
C PHE A 276 -19.08 0.30 -10.40
N TRP A 277 -19.32 -0.81 -11.10
CA TRP A 277 -19.56 -2.10 -10.46
C TRP A 277 -18.31 -2.63 -9.74
N ASN A 278 -17.13 -2.48 -10.33
CA ASN A 278 -15.87 -2.94 -9.76
C ASN A 278 -15.53 -2.23 -8.44
N ILE A 279 -15.82 -0.94 -8.32
CA ILE A 279 -15.68 -0.20 -7.06
C ILE A 279 -16.62 -0.77 -5.99
N LEU A 280 -17.90 -0.96 -6.30
CA LEU A 280 -18.90 -1.46 -5.34
C LEU A 280 -18.59 -2.88 -4.88
N ILE A 281 -18.22 -3.76 -5.82
CA ILE A 281 -17.77 -5.12 -5.54
C ILE A 281 -16.51 -5.09 -4.66
N GLY A 282 -15.53 -4.24 -4.99
CA GLY A 282 -14.31 -4.06 -4.20
C GLY A 282 -14.57 -3.59 -2.76
N MET A 283 -15.59 -2.76 -2.53
CA MET A 283 -15.98 -2.31 -1.19
C MET A 283 -16.53 -3.44 -0.32
N THR A 284 -17.15 -4.46 -0.91
CA THR A 284 -17.80 -5.56 -0.15
C THR A 284 -16.84 -6.35 0.74
N ARG A 285 -15.54 -6.37 0.42
CA ARG A 285 -14.54 -7.13 1.20
C ARG A 285 -14.25 -6.52 2.57
N TYR A 286 -14.58 -5.24 2.78
CA TYR A 286 -14.31 -4.52 4.02
C TYR A 286 -15.56 -4.41 4.91
N ARG A 287 -15.36 -4.53 6.23
CA ARG A 287 -16.43 -4.33 7.23
C ARG A 287 -16.82 -2.87 7.43
N VAL A 288 -15.93 -1.94 7.07
CA VAL A 288 -16.15 -0.49 7.25
C VAL A 288 -17.31 0.02 6.40
N PHE A 289 -17.58 -0.62 5.26
CA PHE A 289 -18.65 -0.24 4.34
C PHE A 289 -19.89 -1.10 4.65
N PRO A 290 -20.94 -0.55 5.28
CA PRO A 290 -22.14 -1.32 5.57
C PRO A 290 -22.83 -1.77 4.28
N SER A 291 -23.48 -2.94 4.29
CA SER A 291 -24.19 -3.45 3.09
C SER A 291 -25.29 -2.50 2.61
N TRP A 292 -26.00 -1.82 3.52
CA TRP A 292 -27.03 -0.84 3.15
C TRP A 292 -26.45 0.35 2.39
N PHE A 293 -25.25 0.80 2.75
CA PHE A 293 -24.55 1.91 2.09
C PHE A 293 -24.13 1.52 0.68
N ILE A 294 -23.54 0.33 0.51
CA ILE A 294 -23.16 -0.17 -0.81
C ILE A 294 -24.40 -0.33 -1.71
N ARG A 295 -25.51 -0.83 -1.18
CA ARG A 295 -26.78 -0.91 -1.92
C ARG A 295 -27.33 0.46 -2.30
N LEU A 296 -27.23 1.45 -1.41
CA LEU A 296 -27.60 2.83 -1.72
C LEU A 296 -26.76 3.37 -2.88
N CYS A 297 -25.43 3.19 -2.83
CA CYS A 297 -24.53 3.59 -3.92
C CYS A 297 -24.87 2.88 -5.24
N SER A 298 -25.19 1.57 -5.20
CA SER A 298 -25.55 0.80 -6.39
C SER A 298 -26.82 1.30 -7.11
N ARG A 299 -27.74 1.94 -6.38
CA ARG A 299 -28.98 2.49 -6.91
C ARG A 299 -28.86 3.96 -7.33
N ASN A 300 -27.73 4.60 -7.04
CA ASN A 300 -27.53 6.02 -7.29
C ASN A 300 -27.11 6.25 -8.75
N ARG A 301 -28.00 6.86 -9.53
CA ARG A 301 -27.78 7.17 -10.95
C ARG A 301 -26.62 8.15 -11.19
N PHE A 302 -26.40 9.09 -10.27
CA PHE A 302 -25.30 10.04 -10.36
C PHE A 302 -23.93 9.34 -10.19
N LEU A 303 -23.78 8.51 -9.16
CA LEU A 303 -22.55 7.73 -8.95
C LEU A 303 -22.30 6.74 -10.09
N ARG A 304 -23.36 6.19 -10.70
CA ARG A 304 -23.27 5.34 -11.89
C ARG A 304 -22.72 6.08 -13.11
N ASN A 305 -23.10 7.33 -13.30
CA ASN A 305 -22.62 8.17 -14.41
C ASN A 305 -21.22 8.77 -14.13
N HIS A 306 -20.86 8.91 -12.85
CA HIS A 306 -19.61 9.51 -12.38
C HIS A 306 -18.84 8.63 -11.38
N PRO A 307 -18.50 7.37 -11.73
CA PRO A 307 -17.93 6.40 -10.79
C PRO A 307 -16.53 6.78 -10.30
N GLY A 308 -15.79 7.59 -11.05
CA GLY A 308 -14.48 8.12 -10.66
C GLY A 308 -14.49 8.86 -9.33
N LEU A 309 -15.63 9.46 -8.94
CA LEU A 309 -15.77 10.15 -7.65
C LEU A 309 -15.64 9.22 -6.44
N MET A 310 -15.94 7.92 -6.61
CA MET A 310 -15.83 6.94 -5.53
C MET A 310 -14.40 6.42 -5.35
N VAL A 311 -13.53 6.53 -6.37
CA VAL A 311 -12.18 5.96 -6.33
C VAL A 311 -11.32 6.56 -5.21
N PRO A 312 -11.19 7.90 -5.06
CA PRO A 312 -10.38 8.49 -4.00
C PRO A 312 -10.91 8.13 -2.60
N VAL A 313 -12.23 8.07 -2.43
CA VAL A 313 -12.88 7.71 -1.15
C VAL A 313 -12.49 6.29 -0.76
N VAL A 314 -12.66 5.33 -1.67
CA VAL A 314 -12.32 3.93 -1.41
C VAL A 314 -10.82 3.78 -1.19
N VAL A 315 -9.97 4.38 -2.01
CA VAL A 315 -8.50 4.31 -1.87
C VAL A 315 -8.04 4.89 -0.53
N ASN A 316 -8.54 6.05 -0.13
CA ASN A 316 -8.16 6.68 1.13
C ASN A 316 -8.66 5.91 2.34
N VAL A 317 -9.91 5.42 2.34
CA VAL A 317 -10.44 4.57 3.42
C VAL A 317 -9.62 3.29 3.52
N VAL A 318 -9.32 2.63 2.38
CA VAL A 318 -8.47 1.45 2.37
C VAL A 318 -7.08 1.77 2.92
N ARG A 319 -6.43 2.84 2.46
CA ARG A 319 -5.10 3.27 2.93
C ARG A 319 -5.07 3.55 4.44
N ILE A 320 -6.10 4.19 4.99
CA ILE A 320 -6.26 4.42 6.42
C ILE A 320 -6.42 3.09 7.17
N LEU A 321 -7.19 2.14 6.62
CA LEU A 321 -7.47 0.85 7.27
C LEU A 321 -6.33 -0.18 7.14
N THR A 322 -5.53 -0.09 6.08
CA THR A 322 -4.37 -0.95 5.84
C THR A 322 -3.10 -0.43 6.51
N LYS A 323 -3.11 0.81 7.03
CA LYS A 323 -2.10 1.26 8.01
C LYS A 323 -2.20 0.40 9.27
N GLY A 324 -1.36 -0.64 9.34
CA GLY A 324 -1.10 -1.39 10.57
C GLY A 324 -1.78 -2.76 10.74
N LYS A 325 -2.51 -3.30 9.76
CA LYS A 325 -3.09 -4.66 9.86
C LYS A 325 -2.47 -5.61 8.84
N ARG A 326 -1.58 -6.50 9.29
CA ARG A 326 -1.10 -7.64 8.49
C ARG A 326 -1.94 -8.87 8.86
N ILE A 327 -2.33 -9.65 7.85
CA ILE A 327 -2.98 -10.97 7.98
C ILE A 327 -2.20 -11.94 8.90
N ARG A 328 -0.91 -11.66 9.11
CA ARG A 328 0.02 -12.32 10.04
C ARG A 328 -0.51 -12.42 11.49
N ASP A 329 -1.26 -11.44 11.99
CA ASP A 329 -1.66 -11.34 13.40
C ASP A 329 -2.65 -12.43 13.86
N ARG A 330 -3.40 -13.05 12.93
CA ARG A 330 -4.33 -14.14 13.26
C ARG A 330 -3.63 -15.50 13.26
N TYR A 331 -2.60 -15.63 12.43
CA TYR A 331 -1.75 -16.80 12.25
C TYR A 331 -0.83 -17.04 13.45
N VAL A 332 -0.13 -16.01 13.94
CA VAL A 332 0.78 -16.11 15.10
C VAL A 332 0.03 -16.64 16.34
N ARG A 333 -1.15 -16.07 16.62
CA ARG A 333 -2.00 -16.49 17.75
C ARG A 333 -2.55 -17.92 17.65
N TRP A 334 -2.82 -18.43 16.44
CA TRP A 334 -3.25 -19.81 16.24
C TRP A 334 -2.07 -20.80 16.38
N ARG A 335 -0.92 -20.46 15.79
CA ARG A 335 0.34 -21.21 15.89
C ARG A 335 0.77 -21.39 17.35
N GLU A 336 0.70 -20.32 18.13
CA GLU A 336 1.02 -20.34 19.57
C GLU A 336 0.07 -21.25 20.37
N ARG A 337 -1.23 -21.24 20.06
CA ARG A 337 -2.21 -22.12 20.74
C ARG A 337 -2.04 -23.59 20.40
N ARG A 338 -1.69 -23.93 19.15
CA ARG A 338 -1.45 -25.33 18.73
C ARG A 338 -0.10 -25.86 19.22
N ARG A 339 0.95 -25.01 19.21
CA ARG A 339 2.26 -25.33 19.81
C ARG A 339 2.10 -25.70 21.29
N ARG A 340 1.31 -24.94 22.06
CA ARG A 340 1.04 -25.20 23.49
C ARG A 340 0.43 -26.57 23.80
N LYS A 341 -0.30 -27.19 22.87
CA LYS A 341 -0.98 -28.48 23.08
C LYS A 341 -0.09 -29.71 22.80
N LYS A 342 1.13 -29.54 22.27
CA LYS A 342 2.08 -30.65 21.94
C LYS A 342 3.37 -30.61 22.79
N MET A 343 3.42 -29.85 23.89
CA MET A 343 4.67 -29.51 24.61
C MET A 343 5.01 -30.44 25.78
N GLU A 344 5.46 -31.67 25.53
CA GLU A 344 6.18 -32.46 26.54
C GLU A 344 7.32 -33.23 25.85
N GLY A 345 8.56 -32.78 26.03
CA GLY A 345 9.71 -33.44 25.38
C GLY A 345 11.08 -32.98 25.88
N PHE A 346 11.39 -31.67 25.86
CA PHE A 346 12.72 -31.15 26.25
C PHE A 346 12.65 -30.15 27.41
N PRO A 347 13.10 -30.53 28.63
CA PRO A 347 13.11 -29.62 29.77
C PRO A 347 14.12 -28.47 29.59
N ILE A 348 13.65 -27.24 29.76
CA ILE A 348 14.47 -26.02 29.73
C ILE A 348 14.35 -25.30 31.07
N GLU A 349 15.48 -25.03 31.71
CA GLU A 349 15.59 -24.22 32.92
C GLU A 349 16.31 -22.92 32.60
N VAL A 350 15.86 -21.79 33.16
CA VAL A 350 16.42 -20.47 32.89
C VAL A 350 16.60 -19.78 34.23
N ARG A 351 17.82 -19.31 34.49
CA ARG A 351 18.21 -18.53 35.66
C ARG A 351 18.81 -17.23 35.18
N GLU A 352 18.62 -16.13 35.91
CA GLU A 352 19.18 -14.82 35.58
C GLU A 352 20.05 -14.34 36.73
N GLU A 353 21.29 -13.93 36.45
CA GLU A 353 22.19 -13.30 37.42
C GLU A 353 22.87 -12.09 36.76
N ASN A 354 22.75 -10.91 37.37
CA ASN A 354 23.41 -9.66 36.94
C ASN A 354 23.23 -9.32 35.45
N GLY A 355 22.05 -9.55 34.87
CA GLY A 355 21.74 -9.28 33.46
C GLY A 355 22.24 -10.33 32.46
N THR A 356 22.72 -11.47 32.94
CA THR A 356 23.11 -12.63 32.13
C THR A 356 22.15 -13.79 32.36
N TRP A 357 21.69 -14.45 31.29
CA TRP A 357 20.84 -15.63 31.40
C TRP A 357 21.66 -16.91 31.35
N TYR A 358 21.43 -17.83 32.28
CA TYR A 358 21.96 -19.18 32.28
C TYR A 358 20.82 -20.13 31.92
N VAL A 359 20.90 -20.70 30.72
CA VAL A 359 19.90 -21.59 30.15
C VAL A 359 20.41 -23.01 30.24
N THR A 360 19.80 -23.79 31.12
CA THR A 360 20.09 -25.22 31.26
C THR A 360 19.15 -26.02 30.36
N LEU A 361 19.72 -26.73 29.40
CA LEU A 361 19.04 -27.72 28.58
C LEU A 361 19.28 -29.11 29.15
N ARG A 362 18.21 -29.90 29.35
CA ARG A 362 18.34 -31.30 29.76
C ARG A 362 17.97 -32.23 28.62
N ASN A 363 18.88 -33.13 28.27
CA ASN A 363 18.67 -34.12 27.23
C ASN A 363 17.98 -35.36 27.82
N PRO A 364 16.69 -35.59 27.54
CA PRO A 364 15.95 -36.71 28.13
C PRO A 364 16.37 -38.05 27.55
N GLU A 365 16.89 -38.06 26.32
CA GLU A 365 17.24 -39.29 25.58
C GLU A 365 18.61 -39.87 26.00
N LYS A 366 19.40 -39.14 26.82
CA LYS A 366 20.76 -39.54 27.28
C LYS A 366 21.69 -40.06 26.17
N LYS A 367 21.50 -39.59 24.94
CA LYS A 367 22.32 -39.89 23.76
C LYS A 367 22.91 -38.61 23.21
N LYS A 368 24.15 -38.67 22.69
CA LYS A 368 24.74 -37.51 22.00
C LYS A 368 23.84 -37.10 20.83
N LYS A 369 23.48 -35.82 20.77
CA LYS A 369 22.58 -35.29 19.74
C LYS A 369 22.93 -33.83 19.47
N ARG A 370 22.97 -33.47 18.20
CA ARG A 370 23.11 -32.08 17.77
C ARG A 370 21.73 -31.43 17.71
N ILE A 371 21.63 -30.25 18.29
CA ILE A 371 20.39 -29.47 18.36
C ILE A 371 20.65 -28.04 17.91
N MET A 372 19.61 -27.36 17.47
CA MET A 372 19.64 -25.91 17.24
C MET A 372 18.91 -25.22 18.39
N PHE A 373 19.62 -24.40 19.14
CA PHE A 373 19.05 -23.53 20.17
C PHE A 373 18.78 -22.14 19.59
N SER A 374 17.56 -21.63 19.79
CA SER A 374 17.09 -20.31 19.35
C SER A 374 16.71 -19.46 20.55
N LEU A 375 17.20 -18.23 20.59
CA LEU A 375 16.76 -17.17 21.48
C LEU A 375 15.89 -16.20 20.68
N ASP A 376 14.67 -15.92 21.13
CA ASP A 376 13.74 -15.00 20.47
C ASP A 376 13.30 -13.89 21.42
N ILE A 377 13.28 -12.63 20.99
CA ILE A 377 12.81 -11.50 21.82
C ILE A 377 11.64 -10.79 21.15
N TYR A 378 10.56 -10.60 21.92
CA TYR A 378 9.30 -9.98 21.50
C TYR A 378 8.87 -8.86 22.46
N PRO A 379 8.26 -7.77 21.99
CA PRO A 379 7.63 -6.79 22.86
C PRO A 379 6.23 -7.25 23.31
N LEU A 380 5.90 -7.00 24.58
CA LEU A 380 4.64 -7.38 25.22
C LEU A 380 3.63 -6.21 25.11
N PHE A 381 3.25 -5.82 23.89
CA PHE A 381 2.33 -4.70 23.67
C PHE A 381 0.87 -5.02 24.04
N GLN A 382 0.27 -4.18 24.89
CA GLN A 382 -1.20 -4.05 25.02
C GLN A 382 -1.74 -3.14 23.90
N GLY A 383 -1.75 -3.65 22.67
CA GLY A 383 -2.41 -3.00 21.54
C GLY A 383 -1.48 -2.39 20.49
N ARG A 384 -1.89 -2.54 19.24
CA ARG A 384 -1.36 -1.97 17.97
C ARG A 384 -0.09 -2.54 17.34
N HIS A 385 0.83 -3.23 18.01
CA HIS A 385 1.92 -3.95 17.32
C HIS A 385 2.39 -5.19 18.10
N GLN A 386 1.73 -6.34 17.94
CA GLN A 386 2.07 -7.55 18.71
C GLN A 386 3.21 -8.40 18.11
N ASP A 387 3.59 -8.24 16.83
CA ASP A 387 4.36 -9.27 16.11
C ASP A 387 5.65 -8.78 15.42
N ARG A 388 6.34 -7.75 15.94
CA ARG A 388 7.73 -7.50 15.50
C ARG A 388 8.69 -8.28 16.39
N HIS A 389 9.29 -9.34 15.86
CA HIS A 389 10.51 -9.91 16.44
C HIS A 389 11.55 -8.78 16.53
N LEU A 390 12.03 -8.51 17.74
CA LEU A 390 13.10 -7.53 17.94
C LEU A 390 14.46 -8.14 17.57
N GLY A 391 14.57 -9.46 17.72
CA GLY A 391 15.66 -10.29 17.21
C GLY A 391 15.41 -11.77 17.49
N TRP A 392 16.07 -12.63 16.72
CA TRP A 392 16.25 -14.04 17.06
C TRP A 392 17.69 -14.46 16.77
N TRP A 393 18.21 -15.40 17.55
CA TRP A 393 19.60 -15.87 17.45
C TRP A 393 19.65 -17.38 17.55
N ASN A 394 20.29 -18.03 16.58
CA ASN A 394 20.43 -19.47 16.51
C ASN A 394 21.88 -19.88 16.75
N ILE A 395 22.07 -20.92 17.53
CA ILE A 395 23.35 -21.62 17.66
C ILE A 395 23.12 -23.13 17.60
N TYR A 396 24.04 -23.84 16.97
CA TYR A 396 24.04 -25.30 17.00
C TYR A 396 24.89 -25.79 18.16
N ILE A 397 24.36 -26.74 18.93
CA ILE A 397 24.99 -27.24 20.15
C ILE A 397 24.94 -28.77 20.13
N ASP A 398 26.08 -29.37 20.46
CA ASP A 398 26.16 -30.79 20.74
C ASP A 398 25.81 -31.05 22.20
N LEU A 399 24.71 -31.76 22.43
CA LEU A 399 24.31 -32.18 23.75
C LEU A 399 25.04 -33.46 24.14
N PRO A 400 25.79 -33.46 25.25
CA PRO A 400 26.47 -34.65 25.75
C PRO A 400 25.48 -35.69 26.31
N ALA A 401 25.95 -36.93 26.41
CA ALA A 401 25.12 -38.07 26.82
C ALA A 401 24.77 -38.06 28.33
N ASP A 402 25.52 -37.33 29.14
CA ASP A 402 25.31 -37.09 30.57
C ASP A 402 24.10 -36.18 30.88
N GLY A 403 23.46 -35.63 29.84
CA GLY A 403 22.07 -35.19 29.95
C GLY A 403 21.85 -33.74 30.32
N LYS A 404 22.90 -32.91 30.46
CA LYS A 404 22.76 -31.49 30.82
C LYS A 404 23.78 -30.60 30.11
N LYS A 405 23.33 -29.47 29.58
CA LYS A 405 24.18 -28.41 29.01
C LYS A 405 23.72 -27.06 29.51
N GLU A 406 24.64 -26.25 30.02
CA GLU A 406 24.34 -24.87 30.40
C GLU A 406 24.89 -23.92 29.33
N ILE A 407 24.04 -22.99 28.91
CA ILE A 407 24.35 -21.95 27.93
C ILE A 407 24.23 -20.63 28.66
N LYS A 408 25.35 -19.90 28.72
CA LYS A 408 25.35 -18.54 29.23
C LYS A 408 25.08 -17.58 28.08
N VAL A 409 24.06 -16.75 28.23
CA VAL A 409 23.63 -15.78 27.23
C VAL A 409 23.87 -14.40 27.82
N ASP A 410 24.92 -13.75 27.32
CA ASP A 410 25.21 -12.34 27.61
C ASP A 410 24.64 -11.49 26.47
N TYR A 411 23.65 -10.67 26.81
CA TYR A 411 22.99 -9.77 25.88
C TYR A 411 23.47 -8.34 26.12
N SER A 412 24.53 -7.94 25.41
CA SER A 412 25.17 -6.63 25.56
C SER A 412 25.18 -5.86 24.24
N PHE A 413 24.53 -4.70 24.18
CA PHE A 413 24.43 -3.93 22.93
C PHE A 413 25.83 -3.58 22.38
N PRO A 414 26.15 -3.86 21.09
CA PRO A 414 25.26 -4.26 20.00
C PRO A 414 25.23 -5.77 19.66
N PHE A 415 25.79 -6.67 20.47
CA PHE A 415 25.96 -8.11 20.18
C PHE A 415 25.22 -9.03 21.17
N THR A 416 25.03 -10.29 20.80
CA THR A 416 24.60 -11.34 21.74
C THR A 416 25.67 -12.42 21.73
N VAL A 417 26.24 -12.69 22.90
CA VAL A 417 27.32 -13.65 23.08
C VAL A 417 26.74 -14.87 23.78
N PHE A 418 26.84 -16.02 23.11
CA PHE A 418 26.55 -17.32 23.70
C PHE A 418 27.86 -17.94 24.18
N GLU A 419 27.94 -18.30 25.45
CA GLU A 419 29.10 -18.95 26.06
C GLU A 419 28.70 -20.35 26.54
N PHE A 420 29.36 -21.37 25.99
CA PHE A 420 29.21 -22.77 26.37
C PHE A 420 30.50 -23.52 26.00
N ASP A 421 30.84 -24.59 26.74
CA ASP A 421 32.10 -25.35 26.59
C ASP A 421 33.38 -24.51 26.63
N GLY A 422 33.37 -23.42 27.41
CA GLY A 422 34.51 -22.49 27.49
C GLY A 422 34.76 -21.70 26.20
N LYS A 423 33.86 -21.76 25.21
CA LYS A 423 33.94 -21.00 23.96
C LYS A 423 32.86 -19.93 23.90
N ARG A 424 33.23 -18.77 23.34
CA ARG A 424 32.31 -17.66 23.07
C ARG A 424 31.89 -17.70 21.60
N HIS A 425 30.59 -17.72 21.37
CA HIS A 425 29.97 -17.73 20.06
C HIS A 425 29.21 -16.42 19.86
N LEU A 426 29.64 -15.64 18.87
CA LEU A 426 28.93 -14.43 18.42
C LEU A 426 27.86 -14.83 17.41
N ALA A 427 26.61 -14.53 17.72
CA ALA A 427 25.52 -14.71 16.76
C ALA A 427 25.30 -13.40 15.97
N GLU A 428 25.17 -13.52 14.65
CA GLU A 428 24.96 -12.37 13.78
C GLU A 428 23.57 -11.75 13.97
N LYS A 429 23.51 -10.42 14.04
CA LYS A 429 22.29 -9.65 14.34
C LYS A 429 21.41 -9.49 13.09
N ARG A 430 20.19 -10.06 13.08
CA ARG A 430 19.11 -9.66 12.14
C ARG A 430 18.11 -8.76 12.88
N TRP A 431 18.16 -7.45 12.58
CA TRP A 431 17.42 -6.41 13.32
C TRP A 431 16.16 -5.95 12.57
N VAL A 432 15.01 -5.88 13.26
CA VAL A 432 13.76 -5.33 12.69
C VAL A 432 12.98 -4.49 13.73
N GLY A 433 13.59 -3.46 14.35
CA GLY A 433 12.80 -2.45 15.06
C GLY A 433 13.52 -1.64 16.14
N ASP A 434 13.16 -0.35 16.22
CA ASP A 434 13.68 0.63 17.17
C ASP A 434 13.13 0.38 18.59
N PHE A 435 14.02 0.18 19.56
CA PHE A 435 13.71 0.06 20.98
C PHE A 435 13.56 1.47 21.57
N ARG A 436 12.34 2.04 21.55
CA ARG A 436 12.13 3.43 21.99
C ARG A 436 11.14 3.62 23.13
N ASP A 437 10.54 2.57 23.65
CA ASP A 437 9.54 2.68 24.72
C ASP A 437 10.06 2.14 26.05
N LYS A 438 10.11 3.02 27.06
CA LYS A 438 10.56 2.70 28.43
C LYS A 438 9.46 2.04 29.27
N GLU A 439 8.23 1.92 28.75
CA GLU A 439 7.08 1.35 29.48
C GLU A 439 6.69 -0.07 29.00
N THR A 440 7.34 -0.58 27.94
CA THR A 440 6.98 -1.87 27.32
C THR A 440 7.75 -3.05 27.93
N TRP A 441 7.03 -4.01 28.52
CA TRP A 441 7.58 -5.31 28.92
C TRP A 441 7.99 -6.15 27.70
N TYR A 442 8.92 -7.09 27.85
CA TYR A 442 9.39 -7.98 26.79
C TYR A 442 9.14 -9.45 27.14
N ARG A 443 8.94 -10.29 26.12
CA ARG A 443 8.96 -11.76 26.20
C ARG A 443 10.26 -12.26 25.59
N VAL A 444 10.94 -13.14 26.29
CA VAL A 444 12.14 -13.82 25.81
C VAL A 444 11.85 -15.31 25.72
N GLY A 445 11.93 -15.86 24.53
CA GLY A 445 11.75 -17.28 24.24
C GLY A 445 13.08 -17.99 24.07
N PHE A 446 13.24 -19.13 24.73
CA PHE A 446 14.36 -20.05 24.60
C PHE A 446 13.84 -21.35 23.99
N ILE A 447 14.27 -21.67 22.78
CA ILE A 447 13.66 -22.72 21.95
C ILE A 447 14.74 -23.70 21.51
N VAL A 448 14.44 -25.00 21.54
CA VAL A 448 15.33 -26.06 21.09
C VAL A 448 14.67 -26.80 19.94
N TYR A 449 15.39 -26.94 18.83
CA TYR A 449 15.03 -27.73 17.68
C TYR A 449 16.03 -28.89 17.50
N SER A 450 15.63 -29.96 16.85
CA SER A 450 16.56 -30.97 16.34
C SER A 450 17.43 -30.37 15.25
N GLU A 451 18.51 -31.05 14.87
CA GLU A 451 19.31 -30.69 13.70
C GLU A 451 18.44 -30.50 12.44
N ASN A 452 17.41 -31.33 12.25
CA ASN A 452 16.46 -31.25 11.12
C ASN A 452 15.29 -30.25 11.35
N GLY A 453 15.39 -29.33 12.31
CA GLY A 453 14.38 -28.27 12.52
C GLY A 453 13.08 -28.69 13.25
N LYS A 454 12.94 -29.94 13.71
CA LYS A 454 11.81 -30.38 14.54
C LYS A 454 11.89 -29.72 15.91
N LEU A 455 10.84 -29.04 16.35
CA LEU A 455 10.77 -28.43 17.69
C LEU A 455 10.86 -29.52 18.77
N LEU A 456 11.85 -29.43 19.65
CA LEU A 456 12.06 -30.36 20.77
C LEU A 456 11.53 -29.78 22.09
N GLY A 457 11.73 -28.48 22.35
CA GLY A 457 11.21 -27.83 23.57
C GLY A 457 11.29 -26.30 23.51
N ALA A 458 10.55 -25.62 24.39
CA ALA A 458 10.54 -24.17 24.48
C ALA A 458 10.22 -23.68 25.90
N LYS A 459 10.81 -22.56 26.32
CA LYS A 459 10.50 -21.85 27.56
C LYS A 459 10.50 -20.35 27.33
N GLU A 460 9.58 -19.64 27.98
CA GLU A 460 9.43 -18.20 27.86
C GLU A 460 9.54 -17.53 29.23
N ILE A 461 10.19 -16.37 29.29
CA ILE A 461 10.23 -15.48 30.46
C ILE A 461 9.76 -14.08 30.08
N ARG A 462 9.32 -13.31 31.07
CA ARG A 462 8.99 -11.88 30.91
C ARG A 462 10.07 -11.03 31.56
N VAL A 463 10.48 -9.96 30.86
CA VAL A 463 11.56 -9.05 31.31
C VAL A 463 11.04 -7.60 31.25
N SER A 464 11.37 -6.79 32.25
CA SER A 464 10.95 -5.39 32.32
C SER A 464 11.79 -4.50 31.38
N PRO A 465 11.25 -3.36 30.92
CA PRO A 465 11.98 -2.45 30.04
C PRO A 465 13.25 -1.89 30.69
N GLU A 466 13.25 -1.52 31.98
CA GLU A 466 14.44 -0.91 32.60
C GLU A 466 15.65 -1.84 32.56
N ARG A 467 15.44 -3.16 32.63
CA ARG A 467 16.49 -4.19 32.61
C ARG A 467 17.08 -4.46 31.23
N VAL A 468 16.34 -4.17 30.16
CA VAL A 468 16.85 -4.25 28.78
C VAL A 468 17.74 -3.05 28.46
N PHE A 469 17.57 -1.93 29.18
CA PHE A 469 18.22 -0.64 28.93
C PHE A 469 19.20 -0.18 30.00
N GLU A 470 19.52 -1.00 31.02
CA GLU A 470 20.56 -0.65 31.98
C GLU A 470 21.89 -0.51 31.21
N GLU A 471 22.27 0.75 30.94
CA GLU A 471 23.53 1.13 30.34
C GLU A 471 24.66 0.60 31.21
N ARG A 472 25.13 -0.62 30.95
CA ARG A 472 26.54 -0.93 31.20
C ARG A 472 27.31 0.03 30.29
N ARG A 473 27.69 1.18 30.83
CA ARG A 473 28.66 2.12 30.25
C ARG A 473 30.02 1.44 30.16
N ILE A 474 30.11 0.43 29.30
CA ILE A 474 31.39 0.00 28.77
C ILE A 474 31.75 1.11 27.79
N SER A 475 32.86 1.81 28.02
CA SER A 475 33.27 2.84 27.07
C SER A 475 33.46 2.14 25.71
N LEU A 476 33.10 2.84 24.62
CA LEU A 476 33.29 2.31 23.26
C LEU A 476 34.74 1.85 23.02
N LYS A 477 35.69 2.46 23.76
CA LYS A 477 37.10 2.09 23.82
C LYS A 477 37.32 0.72 24.48
N ASP A 478 36.68 0.43 25.61
CA ASP A 478 36.86 -0.84 26.33
C ASP A 478 36.24 -2.03 25.56
N ALA A 479 35.04 -1.84 24.99
CA ALA A 479 34.40 -2.85 24.14
C ALA A 479 35.20 -3.15 22.87
N PHE A 480 35.85 -2.13 22.30
CA PHE A 480 36.72 -2.27 21.13
C PHE A 480 38.04 -2.97 21.46
N MET A 481 38.64 -2.66 22.62
CA MET A 481 39.90 -3.26 23.06
C MET A 481 39.75 -4.74 23.47
N ASP A 482 38.63 -5.12 24.08
CA ASP A 482 38.36 -6.52 24.44
C ASP A 482 38.09 -7.40 23.20
N PHE A 483 37.51 -6.81 22.16
CA PHE A 483 37.29 -7.44 20.85
C PHE A 483 38.61 -7.67 20.08
N LEU A 484 39.52 -6.69 20.07
CA LEU A 484 40.84 -6.85 19.44
C LEU A 484 41.69 -7.93 20.11
N ARG A 485 41.52 -8.14 21.43
CA ARG A 485 42.25 -9.17 22.20
C ARG A 485 41.74 -10.59 21.96
N THR A 486 40.51 -10.76 21.47
CA THR A 486 39.83 -12.07 21.40
C THR A 486 39.50 -12.52 19.97
N ALA A 487 39.75 -11.69 18.96
CA ALA A 487 39.48 -12.00 17.56
C ALA A 487 40.57 -12.88 16.92
N PRO A 488 40.23 -13.98 16.23
CA PRO A 488 41.21 -14.82 15.54
C PRO A 488 41.84 -14.09 14.33
N PRO A 489 43.12 -14.34 14.02
CA PRO A 489 43.85 -13.60 12.99
C PRO A 489 43.56 -14.21 11.61
N LYS A 490 42.46 -13.81 10.96
CA LYS A 490 42.32 -13.75 9.49
C LYS A 490 40.93 -13.22 9.09
N GLN A 491 40.97 -12.30 8.11
CA GLN A 491 39.88 -11.73 7.30
C GLN A 491 39.19 -10.44 7.79
N ASN A 492 39.54 -9.35 7.10
CA ASN A 492 38.87 -8.05 6.89
C ASN A 492 37.75 -7.65 7.88
N ILE A 493 38.14 -7.48 9.14
CA ILE A 493 37.33 -6.81 10.16
C ILE A 493 37.14 -5.31 9.84
N PHE A 494 38.11 -4.69 9.17
CA PHE A 494 38.13 -3.24 8.91
C PHE A 494 37.00 -2.78 7.97
N GLU A 495 36.72 -3.51 6.88
CA GLU A 495 35.65 -3.17 5.92
C GLU A 495 34.24 -3.35 6.51
N ARG A 496 34.03 -4.39 7.33
CA ARG A 496 32.74 -4.65 7.98
C ARG A 496 32.41 -3.64 9.09
N VAL A 497 33.43 -3.10 9.76
CA VAL A 497 33.28 -2.09 10.81
C VAL A 497 33.01 -0.71 10.22
N ILE A 498 33.75 -0.29 9.19
CA ILE A 498 33.51 0.97 8.47
C ILE A 498 32.11 0.99 7.85
N GLY A 499 31.68 -0.08 7.17
CA GLY A 499 30.33 -0.18 6.58
C GLY A 499 29.18 -0.27 7.60
N ARG A 500 29.48 -0.56 8.88
CA ARG A 500 28.50 -0.51 9.99
C ARG A 500 28.46 0.86 10.66
N ILE A 501 29.61 1.54 10.79
CA ILE A 501 29.70 2.92 11.25
C ILE A 501 29.01 3.85 10.24
N PHE A 502 29.21 3.65 8.94
CA PHE A 502 28.50 4.41 7.89
C PHE A 502 26.98 4.21 7.93
N ARG A 503 26.50 2.97 8.12
CA ARG A 503 25.05 2.71 8.32
C ARG A 503 24.49 3.29 9.61
N PHE A 504 25.32 3.39 10.65
CA PHE A 504 24.97 4.03 11.91
C PHE A 504 24.83 5.55 11.75
N PHE A 505 25.71 6.21 10.98
CA PHE A 505 25.56 7.62 10.62
C PHE A 505 24.39 7.85 9.63
N TYR A 506 24.20 6.99 8.63
CA TYR A 506 23.10 7.07 7.66
C TYR A 506 21.72 6.98 8.33
N LYS A 507 21.56 6.14 9.36
CA LYS A 507 20.31 6.04 10.14
C LYS A 507 20.14 7.12 11.21
N ARG A 508 21.20 7.83 11.59
CA ARG A 508 21.20 8.87 12.64
C ARG A 508 21.14 10.29 12.06
N ALA A 509 21.38 10.45 10.75
CA ALA A 509 21.27 11.71 10.00
C ALA A 509 19.82 12.20 9.74
N TYR A 510 18.81 11.51 10.27
CA TYR A 510 17.49 12.08 10.54
C TYR A 510 17.21 11.83 12.03
N PRO A 511 17.48 12.79 12.94
CA PRO A 511 17.09 14.20 12.84
C PRO A 511 18.19 15.22 13.24
N LYS A 512 18.09 16.45 12.71
CA LYS A 512 18.85 17.70 13.03
C LYS A 512 20.04 18.06 12.10
N GLU A 513 19.69 18.86 11.10
CA GLU A 513 20.35 19.88 10.26
C GLU A 513 21.83 20.31 10.37
N HIS A 514 22.66 19.91 11.35
CA HIS A 514 23.95 20.60 11.58
C HIS A 514 25.25 19.87 11.18
N ALA A 515 25.20 18.67 10.60
CA ALA A 515 26.40 17.91 10.19
C ALA A 515 26.56 17.72 8.66
N PHE A 516 25.68 18.31 7.86
CA PHE A 516 25.69 18.23 6.38
C PHE A 516 26.95 18.86 5.75
N PHE A 517 27.52 19.88 6.39
CA PHE A 517 28.55 20.74 5.79
C PHE A 517 29.99 20.21 5.82
N GLN A 518 30.28 19.12 6.55
CA GLN A 518 31.67 18.62 6.67
C GLN A 518 32.04 17.47 5.71
N ASN A 519 31.09 16.89 4.96
CA ASN A 519 31.33 15.79 4.01
C ASN A 519 31.10 16.16 2.53
N LEU A 520 31.00 17.45 2.23
CA LEU A 520 30.84 18.03 0.90
C LEU A 520 31.85 17.50 -0.17
N PRO A 521 33.13 17.18 0.16
CA PRO A 521 34.09 16.69 -0.84
C PRO A 521 33.80 15.29 -1.39
N TRP A 522 33.11 14.42 -0.66
CA TRP A 522 32.71 13.08 -1.13
C TRP A 522 31.41 13.10 -1.94
N LEU A 523 30.53 14.08 -1.65
CA LEU A 523 29.30 14.31 -2.44
C LEU A 523 29.62 14.86 -3.84
N LEU A 524 30.65 15.69 -3.97
CA LEU A 524 31.15 16.19 -5.26
C LEU A 524 31.68 15.06 -6.17
N TYR A 525 32.24 14.00 -5.59
CA TYR A 525 32.70 12.81 -6.33
C TYR A 525 31.53 11.99 -6.89
N MET A 526 30.43 11.86 -6.13
CA MET A 526 29.18 11.21 -6.57
C MET A 526 28.37 12.05 -7.57
N MET A 527 28.48 13.39 -7.54
CA MET A 527 27.77 14.28 -8.46
C MET A 527 28.34 14.23 -9.90
N GLY A 528 29.61 13.83 -10.08
CA GLY A 528 30.22 13.67 -11.40
C GLY A 528 29.67 12.48 -12.19
N GLU A 529 29.39 11.34 -11.54
CA GLU A 529 28.80 10.17 -12.23
C GLU A 529 27.29 10.31 -12.45
N MET A 530 26.59 11.14 -11.66
CA MET A 530 25.18 11.46 -11.90
C MET A 530 24.95 12.45 -13.06
N GLU A 531 25.96 13.20 -13.49
CA GLU A 531 25.82 14.23 -14.54
C GLU A 531 25.66 13.62 -15.95
N GLU A 532 26.29 12.46 -16.21
CA GLU A 532 26.18 11.72 -17.47
C GLU A 532 24.87 10.94 -17.60
N GLU A 533 24.37 10.34 -16.52
CA GLU A 533 23.04 9.72 -16.50
C GLU A 533 21.91 10.75 -16.56
N PHE A 534 22.06 11.91 -15.90
CA PHE A 534 21.10 13.01 -16.04
C PHE A 534 21.11 13.62 -17.44
N LYS A 535 22.24 13.66 -18.15
CA LYS A 535 22.30 14.12 -19.55
C LYS A 535 21.48 13.23 -20.48
N LYS A 536 21.63 11.90 -20.33
CA LYS A 536 20.80 10.91 -21.07
C LYS A 536 19.33 11.04 -20.73
N LEU A 537 18.99 11.16 -19.45
CA LEU A 537 17.60 11.34 -19.00
C LEU A 537 17.01 12.68 -19.48
N LYS A 538 17.82 13.72 -19.60
CA LYS A 538 17.39 15.04 -20.08
C LYS A 538 17.15 15.05 -21.60
N GLU A 539 17.96 14.34 -22.38
CA GLU A 539 17.74 14.14 -23.82
C GLU A 539 16.47 13.32 -24.10
N ASP A 540 16.24 12.25 -23.33
CA ASP A 540 15.04 11.42 -23.47
C ASP A 540 13.76 12.15 -23.04
N VAL A 541 13.81 12.93 -21.96
CA VAL A 541 12.67 13.75 -21.48
C VAL A 541 12.40 14.96 -22.39
N LEU A 542 13.43 15.55 -23.02
CA LEU A 542 13.26 16.62 -24.02
C LEU A 542 12.66 16.09 -25.34
N SER A 543 12.91 14.84 -25.70
CA SER A 543 12.31 14.20 -26.88
C SER A 543 10.81 13.90 -26.71
N TYR A 544 10.35 13.64 -25.48
CA TYR A 544 8.94 13.35 -25.18
C TYR A 544 8.08 14.60 -24.95
N SER A 545 8.71 15.74 -24.58
CA SER A 545 8.03 17.02 -24.33
C SER A 545 7.63 17.79 -25.60
N SER A 546 8.08 17.37 -26.79
CA SER A 546 7.89 18.11 -28.05
C SER A 546 6.80 17.54 -28.97
N ALA A 547 6.06 16.51 -28.54
CA ALA A 547 5.09 15.80 -29.40
C ALA A 547 3.63 15.83 -28.92
N VAL A 548 3.25 16.70 -27.96
CA VAL A 548 1.83 16.97 -27.65
C VAL A 548 1.47 18.34 -28.22
N PRO A 549 0.53 18.43 -29.19
CA PRO A 549 0.02 19.72 -29.63
C PRO A 549 -0.56 20.48 -28.43
N ARG A 550 -0.05 21.69 -28.19
CA ARG A 550 -0.67 22.67 -27.27
C ARG A 550 -1.93 23.20 -27.94
N GLU A 551 -3.03 22.48 -27.86
CA GLU A 551 -4.33 23.06 -28.16
C GLU A 551 -4.77 23.89 -26.93
N GLU A 552 -4.69 25.22 -27.05
CA GLU A 552 -5.39 26.14 -26.17
C GLU A 552 -6.87 25.73 -26.10
N ILE A 553 -7.44 25.68 -24.90
CA ILE A 553 -8.90 25.61 -24.73
C ILE A 553 -9.46 26.81 -25.49
N LYS A 554 -10.25 26.57 -26.55
CA LYS A 554 -10.84 27.62 -27.38
C LYS A 554 -11.45 28.70 -26.49
N GLU A 555 -11.04 29.96 -26.67
CA GLU A 555 -11.50 31.14 -25.90
C GLU A 555 -13.04 31.20 -25.75
N SER A 556 -13.77 30.71 -26.76
CA SER A 556 -15.23 30.60 -26.77
C SER A 556 -15.86 29.65 -25.71
N ILE A 557 -15.07 28.70 -25.18
CA ILE A 557 -15.48 27.75 -24.13
C ILE A 557 -15.27 28.37 -22.76
N TYR A 558 -14.14 29.06 -22.55
CA TYR A 558 -13.85 29.78 -21.31
C TYR A 558 -14.89 30.89 -21.06
N LYS A 559 -15.25 31.67 -22.09
CA LYS A 559 -16.31 32.68 -22.00
C LYS A 559 -17.66 32.08 -21.56
N ARG A 560 -18.07 30.96 -22.17
CA ARG A 560 -19.31 30.26 -21.81
C ARG A 560 -19.26 29.64 -20.41
N TYR A 561 -18.08 29.21 -19.95
CA TYR A 561 -17.90 28.62 -18.63
C TYR A 561 -18.03 29.69 -17.53
N GLU A 562 -17.36 30.85 -17.67
CA GLU A 562 -17.52 31.98 -16.73
C GLU A 562 -18.97 32.51 -16.68
N GLU A 563 -19.66 32.61 -17.83
CA GLU A 563 -21.07 33.03 -17.91
C GLU A 563 -22.04 32.06 -17.20
N ILE A 564 -21.70 30.77 -17.10
CA ILE A 564 -22.57 29.72 -16.51
C ILE A 564 -22.27 29.49 -15.02
N PHE A 565 -21.03 29.66 -14.58
CA PHE A 565 -20.58 29.19 -13.26
C PHE A 565 -20.20 30.31 -12.27
N ARG A 566 -20.16 31.59 -12.68
CA ARG A 566 -19.84 32.73 -11.79
C ARG A 566 -20.93 33.82 -11.89
N GLU A 567 -21.85 33.84 -10.92
CA GLU A 567 -22.87 34.91 -10.82
C GLU A 567 -22.22 36.25 -10.40
N GLU A 568 -22.46 37.32 -11.18
CA GLU A 568 -21.77 38.62 -11.06
C GLU A 568 -22.14 39.42 -9.79
N ASP A 569 -23.35 39.25 -9.25
CA ASP A 569 -23.83 40.08 -8.13
C ASP A 569 -23.30 39.60 -6.75
N GLU A 570 -23.05 38.30 -6.57
CA GLU A 570 -22.58 37.75 -5.29
C GLU A 570 -21.07 38.01 -5.06
N THR A 571 -20.30 38.08 -6.15
CA THR A 571 -18.83 38.26 -6.15
C THR A 571 -18.45 39.69 -5.74
N ARG A 572 -19.16 40.70 -6.27
CA ARG A 572 -18.97 42.12 -5.93
C ARG A 572 -19.21 42.46 -4.47
N GLY A 573 -20.18 41.81 -3.83
CA GLY A 573 -20.48 42.02 -2.41
C GLY A 573 -19.32 41.60 -1.51
N LYS A 574 -18.66 40.49 -1.86
CA LYS A 574 -17.54 39.89 -1.10
C LYS A 574 -16.24 40.67 -1.28
N MET A 575 -15.95 41.13 -2.51
CA MET A 575 -14.72 41.88 -2.79
C MET A 575 -14.63 43.23 -2.04
N LYS A 576 -15.77 43.84 -1.67
CA LYS A 576 -15.80 45.08 -0.87
C LYS A 576 -15.11 44.94 0.48
N GLU A 577 -15.08 43.75 1.07
CA GLU A 577 -14.45 43.54 2.37
C GLU A 577 -12.92 43.73 2.32
N TYR A 578 -12.31 43.58 1.15
CA TYR A 578 -10.87 43.73 0.97
C TYR A 578 -10.42 45.19 0.82
N VAL A 579 -11.32 46.12 0.45
CA VAL A 579 -11.00 47.54 0.23
C VAL A 579 -10.28 48.16 1.44
N LYS A 580 -10.69 47.78 2.66
CA LYS A 580 -10.12 48.31 3.91
C LYS A 580 -8.61 48.10 4.02
N TYR A 581 -8.05 47.07 3.38
CA TYR A 581 -6.60 46.78 3.40
C TYR A 581 -5.79 47.66 2.45
N PHE A 582 -6.44 48.30 1.48
CA PHE A 582 -5.79 49.09 0.42
C PHE A 582 -5.93 50.60 0.60
N ARG A 583 -6.65 51.07 1.63
CA ARG A 583 -6.78 52.50 1.93
C ARG A 583 -5.41 53.12 2.26
N GLY A 584 -5.00 54.10 1.46
CA GLY A 584 -3.69 54.76 1.60
C GLY A 584 -2.52 53.89 1.13
N LYS A 585 -2.76 52.88 0.29
CA LYS A 585 -1.75 51.94 -0.23
C LYS A 585 -1.55 52.09 -1.74
N ASP A 586 -1.47 53.33 -2.20
CA ASP A 586 -1.36 53.65 -3.62
C ASP A 586 0.09 53.54 -4.16
N PRO A 587 0.28 53.10 -5.42
CA PRO A 587 -0.72 52.49 -6.31
C PRO A 587 -0.99 51.01 -5.98
N VAL A 588 -2.20 50.54 -6.27
CA VAL A 588 -2.62 49.13 -6.08
C VAL A 588 -2.64 48.38 -7.41
N LEU A 589 -2.03 47.20 -7.46
CA LEU A 589 -2.11 46.28 -8.59
C LEU A 589 -3.17 45.19 -8.33
N ASP A 590 -4.13 45.07 -9.24
CA ASP A 590 -5.04 43.92 -9.31
C ASP A 590 -4.47 42.86 -10.27
N ALA A 591 -3.86 41.83 -9.70
CA ALA A 591 -3.10 40.81 -10.40
C ALA A 591 -4.06 39.73 -10.95
N GLY A 592 -4.22 39.67 -12.27
CA GLY A 592 -5.23 38.81 -12.91
C GLY A 592 -6.63 39.36 -12.71
N CYS A 593 -6.86 40.62 -13.08
CA CYS A 593 -8.05 41.37 -12.69
C CYS A 593 -9.37 40.84 -13.29
N GLY A 594 -9.33 39.89 -14.22
CA GLY A 594 -10.50 39.27 -14.81
C GLY A 594 -11.43 40.30 -15.46
N LYS A 595 -12.71 40.32 -15.04
CA LYS A 595 -13.71 41.31 -15.50
C LYS A 595 -13.53 42.72 -14.91
N GLY A 596 -12.55 42.94 -14.03
CA GLY A 596 -12.22 44.24 -13.45
C GLY A 596 -13.16 44.70 -12.34
N GLU A 597 -13.87 43.78 -11.68
CA GLU A 597 -14.86 44.12 -10.65
C GLU A 597 -14.22 44.81 -9.43
N PHE A 598 -13.03 44.38 -9.02
CA PHE A 598 -12.32 44.99 -7.90
C PHE A 598 -11.79 46.38 -8.25
N LEU A 599 -11.29 46.58 -9.48
CA LEU A 599 -10.87 47.89 -9.98
C LEU A 599 -12.00 48.93 -9.92
N GLU A 600 -13.22 48.55 -10.28
CA GLU A 600 -14.39 49.43 -10.16
C GLU A 600 -14.70 49.82 -8.72
N ILE A 601 -14.50 48.90 -7.78
CA ILE A 601 -14.73 49.15 -6.36
C ILE A 601 -13.66 50.11 -5.84
N LEU A 602 -12.38 49.91 -6.21
CA LEU A 602 -11.27 50.78 -5.81
C LEU A 602 -11.43 52.20 -6.36
N ASP A 603 -11.82 52.34 -7.63
CA ASP A 603 -12.05 53.65 -8.27
C ASP A 603 -13.16 54.45 -7.55
N LYS A 604 -14.27 53.79 -7.19
CA LYS A 604 -15.36 54.39 -6.41
C LYS A 604 -14.95 54.84 -5.01
N GLU A 605 -13.99 54.18 -4.40
CA GLU A 605 -13.43 54.53 -3.09
C GLU A 605 -12.25 55.51 -3.19
N GLY A 606 -11.92 55.98 -4.40
CA GLY A 606 -10.84 56.95 -4.66
C GLY A 606 -9.44 56.38 -4.50
N ILE A 607 -9.26 55.06 -4.61
CA ILE A 607 -7.96 54.38 -4.53
C ILE A 607 -7.37 54.25 -5.93
N ASN A 608 -6.13 54.71 -6.11
CA ASN A 608 -5.44 54.65 -7.40
C ASN A 608 -4.97 53.21 -7.67
N ALA A 609 -5.66 52.53 -8.58
CA ALA A 609 -5.39 51.15 -8.93
C ALA A 609 -5.34 50.92 -10.45
N TYR A 610 -4.68 49.83 -10.84
CA TYR A 610 -4.68 49.31 -12.21
C TYR A 610 -4.57 47.77 -12.18
N GLY A 611 -5.00 47.11 -13.26
CA GLY A 611 -4.99 45.65 -13.37
C GLY A 611 -4.06 45.11 -14.45
N VAL A 612 -3.73 43.83 -14.36
CA VAL A 612 -3.05 43.08 -15.42
C VAL A 612 -3.89 41.86 -15.77
N GLU A 613 -4.18 41.66 -17.06
CA GLU A 613 -4.98 40.54 -17.55
C GLU A 613 -4.37 39.92 -18.82
N LYS A 614 -4.13 38.61 -18.80
CA LYS A 614 -3.55 37.87 -19.93
C LYS A 614 -4.59 37.49 -20.97
N ASN A 615 -5.83 37.27 -20.55
CA ASN A 615 -6.92 36.85 -21.42
C ASN A 615 -7.40 38.03 -22.29
N PRO A 616 -7.27 37.96 -23.63
CA PRO A 616 -7.63 39.07 -24.50
C PRO A 616 -9.12 39.45 -24.43
N VAL A 617 -10.01 38.49 -24.12
CA VAL A 617 -11.45 38.73 -24.02
C VAL A 617 -11.78 39.55 -22.77
N LEU A 618 -11.22 39.17 -21.62
CA LEU A 618 -11.43 39.88 -20.35
C LEU A 618 -10.73 41.24 -20.36
N PHE A 619 -9.52 41.32 -20.92
CA PHE A 619 -8.84 42.58 -21.17
C PHE A 619 -9.71 43.56 -21.97
N ASN A 620 -10.24 43.13 -23.13
CA ASN A 620 -11.11 43.98 -23.95
C ASN A 620 -12.40 44.37 -23.21
N HIS A 621 -12.93 43.49 -22.36
CA HIS A 621 -14.08 43.80 -21.50
C HIS A 621 -13.77 44.95 -20.53
N CYS A 622 -12.61 44.92 -19.88
CA CYS A 622 -12.17 46.00 -18.97
C CYS A 622 -11.93 47.32 -19.70
N ILE A 623 -11.26 47.28 -20.87
CA ILE A 623 -11.00 48.48 -21.69
C ILE A 623 -12.31 49.12 -22.15
N ASN A 624 -13.29 48.33 -22.59
CA ASN A 624 -14.61 48.86 -23.01
C ASN A 624 -15.38 49.54 -21.86
N ARG A 625 -15.03 49.26 -20.61
CA ARG A 625 -15.60 49.88 -19.41
C ARG A 625 -14.78 51.05 -18.88
N GLY A 626 -13.70 51.42 -19.58
CA GLY A 626 -12.83 52.53 -19.21
C GLY A 626 -11.90 52.22 -18.03
N LEU A 627 -11.66 50.94 -17.70
CA LEU A 627 -10.79 50.54 -16.61
C LEU A 627 -9.31 50.62 -17.01
N LYS A 628 -8.45 50.98 -16.05
CA LYS A 628 -6.99 51.01 -16.22
C LYS A 628 -6.45 49.58 -16.14
N VAL A 629 -6.23 48.93 -17.28
CA VAL A 629 -5.73 47.55 -17.36
C VAL A 629 -4.63 47.43 -18.42
N GLU A 630 -3.60 46.65 -18.12
CA GLU A 630 -2.55 46.26 -19.07
C GLU A 630 -2.72 44.81 -19.52
N LYS A 631 -2.45 44.54 -20.80
CA LYS A 631 -2.51 43.19 -21.36
C LYS A 631 -1.17 42.49 -21.20
N GLY A 632 -1.12 41.40 -20.45
CA GLY A 632 0.13 40.65 -20.29
C GLY A 632 0.11 39.58 -19.20
N ASP A 633 1.21 38.84 -19.11
CA ASP A 633 1.46 37.94 -17.99
C ASP A 633 1.86 38.74 -16.74
N VAL A 634 1.30 38.36 -15.59
CA VAL A 634 1.49 39.10 -14.33
C VAL A 634 2.91 39.00 -13.78
N ILE A 635 3.61 37.89 -14.01
CA ILE A 635 5.00 37.70 -13.56
C ILE A 635 5.93 38.54 -14.42
N GLU A 636 5.71 38.58 -15.74
CA GLU A 636 6.44 39.47 -16.65
C GLU A 636 6.22 40.95 -16.29
N HIS A 637 4.96 41.32 -16.04
CA HIS A 637 4.61 42.68 -15.61
C HIS A 637 5.34 43.06 -14.32
N LEU A 638 5.18 42.27 -13.25
CA LEU A 638 5.86 42.51 -11.99
C LEU A 638 7.37 42.60 -12.17
N SER A 639 7.97 41.77 -13.02
CA SER A 639 9.41 41.78 -13.30
C SER A 639 9.88 43.09 -13.94
N SER A 640 9.06 43.72 -14.79
CA SER A 640 9.37 45.00 -15.44
C SER A 640 9.24 46.23 -14.54
N LEU A 641 8.50 46.15 -13.42
CA LEU A 641 8.32 47.28 -12.52
C LEU A 641 9.59 47.56 -11.72
N GLU A 642 9.79 48.82 -11.32
CA GLU A 642 10.82 49.17 -10.35
C GLU A 642 10.51 48.55 -8.97
N ASN A 643 11.54 48.22 -8.19
CA ASN A 643 11.36 47.73 -6.82
C ASN A 643 10.76 48.83 -5.95
N GLN A 644 9.93 48.45 -4.97
CA GLN A 644 9.24 49.38 -4.07
C GLN A 644 8.36 50.44 -4.79
N SER A 645 7.76 50.08 -5.92
CA SER A 645 6.88 50.96 -6.70
C SER A 645 5.41 50.86 -6.31
N LEU A 646 4.96 49.72 -5.76
CA LEU A 646 3.55 49.43 -5.44
C LEU A 646 3.24 49.63 -3.95
N GLY A 647 2.06 50.15 -3.63
CA GLY A 647 1.55 50.21 -2.26
C GLY A 647 0.71 48.98 -1.88
N GLY A 648 0.06 48.33 -2.85
CA GLY A 648 -0.72 47.12 -2.62
C GLY A 648 -0.77 46.18 -3.83
N ILE A 649 -0.92 44.88 -3.59
CA ILE A 649 -1.18 43.85 -4.59
C ILE A 649 -2.36 42.99 -4.13
N PHE A 650 -3.38 42.87 -4.97
CA PHE A 650 -4.51 41.95 -4.79
C PHE A 650 -4.41 40.81 -5.79
N ALA A 651 -4.51 39.57 -5.34
CA ALA A 651 -4.50 38.37 -6.17
C ALA A 651 -5.62 37.43 -5.74
N SER A 652 -6.78 37.53 -6.39
CA SER A 652 -7.95 36.71 -6.09
C SER A 652 -8.16 35.70 -7.22
N HIS A 653 -8.18 34.41 -6.87
CA HIS A 653 -8.32 33.28 -7.79
C HIS A 653 -7.34 33.34 -8.98
N LEU A 654 -6.06 33.66 -8.68
CA LEU A 654 -4.97 33.73 -9.66
C LEU A 654 -3.99 32.56 -9.53
N LEU A 655 -3.47 32.32 -8.33
CA LEU A 655 -2.29 31.46 -8.14
C LEU A 655 -2.58 29.99 -8.46
N GLU A 656 -3.83 29.55 -8.40
CA GLU A 656 -4.27 28.22 -8.81
C GLU A 656 -4.17 27.98 -10.32
N HIS A 657 -4.09 29.04 -11.12
CA HIS A 657 -3.82 28.99 -12.57
C HIS A 657 -2.32 29.08 -12.91
N LEU A 658 -1.45 29.13 -11.89
CA LEU A 658 0.00 29.17 -12.03
C LEU A 658 0.62 27.80 -11.70
N TYR A 659 1.73 27.48 -12.36
CA TYR A 659 2.54 26.32 -12.01
C TYR A 659 3.29 26.58 -10.70
N PRO A 660 3.69 25.54 -9.94
CA PRO A 660 4.33 25.72 -8.63
C PRO A 660 5.55 26.66 -8.62
N ARG A 661 6.34 26.68 -9.70
CA ARG A 661 7.46 27.62 -9.86
C ARG A 661 6.98 29.07 -9.98
N GLU A 662 6.00 29.30 -10.85
CA GLU A 662 5.38 30.61 -11.11
C GLU A 662 4.75 31.20 -9.84
N VAL A 663 4.17 30.36 -8.98
CA VAL A 663 3.63 30.79 -7.67
C VAL A 663 4.73 31.36 -6.77
N SER A 664 5.87 30.67 -6.67
CA SER A 664 7.01 31.14 -5.89
C SER A 664 7.60 32.44 -6.45
N ASP A 665 7.67 32.56 -7.78
CA ASP A 665 8.19 33.75 -8.45
C ASP A 665 7.26 34.95 -8.23
N PHE A 666 5.94 34.75 -8.36
CA PHE A 666 4.92 35.77 -8.08
C PHE A 666 5.04 36.34 -6.67
N ILE A 667 5.14 35.48 -5.64
CA ILE A 667 5.22 35.92 -4.24
C ILE A 667 6.52 36.71 -3.98
N ARG A 668 7.66 36.23 -4.50
CA ARG A 668 8.96 36.90 -4.35
C ARG A 668 9.00 38.25 -5.06
N LEU A 669 8.48 38.31 -6.29
CA LEU A 669 8.37 39.57 -7.03
C LEU A 669 7.42 40.53 -6.32
N SER A 670 6.28 40.06 -5.82
CA SER A 670 5.35 40.87 -5.03
C SER A 670 6.05 41.53 -3.84
N TYR A 671 6.88 40.78 -3.10
CA TYR A 671 7.68 41.35 -2.01
C TYR A 671 8.65 42.44 -2.51
N ALA A 672 9.35 42.19 -3.61
CA ALA A 672 10.31 43.15 -4.17
C ALA A 672 9.64 44.44 -4.65
N LYS A 673 8.45 44.36 -5.27
CA LYS A 673 7.75 45.51 -5.85
C LYS A 673 6.94 46.31 -4.85
N LEU A 674 6.56 45.73 -3.71
CA LEU A 674 5.87 46.47 -2.64
C LEU A 674 6.81 47.40 -1.88
N LYS A 675 6.31 48.60 -1.55
CA LYS A 675 6.94 49.56 -0.61
C LYS A 675 6.95 48.99 0.82
N PRO A 676 7.84 49.47 1.71
CA PRO A 676 7.71 49.26 3.15
C PRO A 676 6.29 49.57 3.65
N GLY A 677 5.68 48.66 4.41
CA GLY A 677 4.29 48.75 4.83
C GLY A 677 3.27 48.46 3.72
N GLY A 678 3.70 48.06 2.53
CA GLY A 678 2.82 47.63 1.45
C GLY A 678 2.16 46.29 1.75
N VAL A 679 0.99 46.05 1.16
CA VAL A 679 0.13 44.91 1.51
C VAL A 679 -0.06 43.99 0.30
N LEU A 680 0.07 42.68 0.53
CA LEU A 680 -0.30 41.61 -0.38
C LEU A 680 -1.53 40.88 0.17
N VAL A 681 -2.59 40.81 -0.62
CA VAL A 681 -3.80 40.05 -0.29
C VAL A 681 -3.98 38.95 -1.32
N ILE A 682 -4.04 37.70 -0.85
CA ILE A 682 -4.22 36.51 -1.68
C ILE A 682 -5.51 35.82 -1.28
N GLU A 683 -6.36 35.48 -2.25
CA GLU A 683 -7.56 34.64 -2.07
C GLU A 683 -7.48 33.44 -3.01
N LEU A 684 -7.68 32.23 -2.47
CA LEU A 684 -7.58 30.98 -3.21
C LEU A 684 -8.64 29.96 -2.77
N PRO A 685 -9.03 29.04 -3.66
CA PRO A 685 -9.79 27.85 -3.30
C PRO A 685 -9.08 27.04 -2.20
N ASN A 686 -9.85 26.50 -1.25
CA ASN A 686 -9.34 25.76 -0.10
C ASN A 686 -9.26 24.24 -0.33
N PRO A 687 -8.09 23.67 -0.65
CA PRO A 687 -7.97 22.22 -0.83
C PRO A 687 -8.04 21.42 0.49
N SER A 688 -8.05 22.07 1.65
CA SER A 688 -8.17 21.41 2.95
C SER A 688 -9.62 21.01 3.29
N SER A 689 -10.62 21.52 2.55
CA SER A 689 -12.02 21.09 2.61
C SER A 689 -12.30 20.15 1.43
N LEU A 690 -12.83 18.95 1.68
CA LEU A 690 -13.12 17.99 0.60
C LEU A 690 -14.10 18.56 -0.43
N TYR A 691 -15.12 19.30 0.01
CA TYR A 691 -16.08 19.94 -0.88
C TYR A 691 -15.40 20.93 -1.84
N SER A 692 -14.56 21.82 -1.31
CA SER A 692 -13.81 22.80 -2.11
C SER A 692 -12.81 22.14 -3.05
N LEU A 693 -12.09 21.11 -2.57
CA LEU A 693 -11.17 20.35 -3.42
C LEU A 693 -11.89 19.67 -4.61
N LEU A 694 -13.16 19.28 -4.44
CA LEU A 694 -13.97 18.76 -5.55
C LEU A 694 -14.42 19.86 -6.51
N GLU A 695 -14.79 21.04 -6.00
CA GLU A 695 -15.14 22.21 -6.83
C GLU A 695 -13.95 22.77 -7.60
N PHE A 696 -12.75 22.69 -7.03
CA PHE A 696 -11.49 23.06 -7.68
C PHE A 696 -11.33 22.42 -9.06
N HIS A 697 -11.74 21.16 -9.22
CA HIS A 697 -11.62 20.45 -10.49
C HIS A 697 -12.73 20.77 -11.51
N ARG A 698 -13.70 21.64 -11.18
CA ARG A 698 -14.69 22.11 -12.15
C ARG A 698 -14.07 23.04 -13.18
N ASP A 699 -13.17 23.92 -12.74
CA ASP A 699 -12.41 24.77 -13.65
C ASP A 699 -11.23 23.99 -14.24
N LEU A 700 -11.31 23.72 -15.54
CA LEU A 700 -10.29 22.96 -16.27
C LEU A 700 -8.98 23.73 -16.46
N THR A 701 -8.95 25.03 -16.18
CA THR A 701 -7.76 25.88 -16.26
C THR A 701 -6.95 25.91 -14.96
N HIS A 702 -7.49 25.35 -13.86
CA HIS A 702 -6.75 25.17 -12.63
C HIS A 702 -5.62 24.15 -12.81
N LYS A 703 -4.43 24.47 -12.30
CA LYS A 703 -3.23 23.65 -12.43
C LYS A 703 -2.96 22.81 -11.18
N THR A 704 -2.80 23.47 -10.03
CA THR A 704 -2.37 22.80 -8.78
C THR A 704 -3.15 23.35 -7.59
N PRO A 705 -3.80 22.48 -6.77
CA PRO A 705 -4.39 22.93 -5.52
C PRO A 705 -3.29 23.37 -4.54
N LEU A 706 -3.34 24.63 -4.09
CA LEU A 706 -2.34 25.19 -3.18
C LEU A 706 -2.79 25.08 -1.73
N HIS A 707 -2.09 24.25 -0.96
CA HIS A 707 -2.42 24.07 0.46
C HIS A 707 -2.16 25.36 1.24
N PRO A 708 -3.06 25.81 2.15
CA PRO A 708 -2.90 27.06 2.89
C PRO A 708 -1.55 27.19 3.61
N GLU A 709 -1.08 26.12 4.24
CA GLU A 709 0.22 26.11 4.94
C GLU A 709 1.41 26.25 3.98
N THR A 710 1.29 25.79 2.72
CA THR A 710 2.32 26.01 1.70
C THR A 710 2.35 27.47 1.28
N VAL A 711 1.19 28.09 1.10
CA VAL A 711 1.10 29.52 0.75
C VAL A 711 1.65 30.39 1.88
N LYS A 712 1.27 30.11 3.14
CA LYS A 712 1.83 30.79 4.31
C LYS A 712 3.34 30.68 4.36
N PHE A 713 3.87 29.47 4.22
CA PHE A 713 5.31 29.23 4.20
C PHE A 713 6.02 30.04 3.11
N LEU A 714 5.51 30.05 1.87
CA LEU A 714 6.12 30.80 0.77
C LEU A 714 6.07 32.31 0.98
N VAL A 715 4.98 32.82 1.57
CA VAL A 715 4.83 34.24 1.89
C VAL A 715 5.79 34.66 3.01
N GLU A 716 5.93 33.84 4.06
CA GLU A 716 6.89 34.07 5.14
C GLU A 716 8.35 33.94 4.66
N ASP A 717 8.66 32.94 3.83
CA ASP A 717 9.98 32.73 3.21
C ASP A 717 10.40 33.92 2.33
N ALA A 718 9.44 34.54 1.63
CA ALA A 718 9.69 35.75 0.85
C ALA A 718 9.93 37.00 1.71
N GLY A 719 9.69 36.94 3.03
CA GLY A 719 9.96 38.02 3.99
C GLY A 719 8.73 38.81 4.42
N PHE A 720 7.52 38.39 4.05
CA PHE A 720 6.31 39.05 4.54
C PHE A 720 5.95 38.61 5.96
N LYS A 721 5.21 39.48 6.66
CA LYS A 721 4.51 39.14 7.90
C LYS A 721 3.02 38.95 7.64
N ILE A 722 2.50 37.77 7.94
CA ILE A 722 1.08 37.47 7.83
C ILE A 722 0.32 38.23 8.94
N LYS A 723 -0.61 39.10 8.55
CA LYS A 723 -1.43 39.91 9.46
C LYS A 723 -2.78 39.27 9.73
N GLU A 724 -3.34 38.62 8.72
CA GLU A 724 -4.67 38.00 8.79
C GLU A 724 -4.74 36.75 7.91
N PHE A 725 -5.46 35.73 8.37
CA PHE A 725 -5.75 34.51 7.62
C PHE A 725 -7.09 33.96 8.08
N SER A 726 -7.98 33.62 7.13
CA SER A 726 -9.24 32.96 7.45
C SER A 726 -9.75 32.10 6.30
N PHE A 727 -10.53 31.09 6.65
CA PHE A 727 -11.36 30.35 5.70
C PHE A 727 -12.69 31.08 5.52
N ILE A 728 -13.13 31.25 4.28
CA ILE A 728 -14.32 32.04 3.93
C ILE A 728 -15.24 31.23 3.01
N ASN A 729 -16.42 31.78 2.70
CA ASN A 729 -17.40 31.19 1.79
C ASN A 729 -17.79 29.73 2.16
N PRO A 730 -18.20 29.43 3.40
CA PRO A 730 -18.64 28.08 3.76
C PRO A 730 -19.79 27.62 2.84
N PRO A 731 -19.87 26.31 2.51
CA PRO A 731 -20.98 25.77 1.73
C PRO A 731 -22.31 25.93 2.48
N GLU A 732 -23.42 25.84 1.73
CA GLU A 732 -24.78 25.96 2.28
C GLU A 732 -25.02 25.05 3.49
N GLU A 733 -25.79 25.56 4.46
CA GLU A 733 -26.03 24.88 5.74
C GLU A 733 -26.68 23.50 5.57
N CYS A 734 -27.49 23.31 4.51
CA CYS A 734 -28.12 22.04 4.18
C CYS A 734 -27.13 20.91 3.87
N LEU A 735 -25.88 21.25 3.52
CA LEU A 735 -24.81 20.29 3.24
C LEU A 735 -24.04 19.89 4.50
N ARG A 736 -24.14 20.64 5.59
CA ARG A 736 -23.42 20.40 6.84
C ARG A 736 -24.15 19.36 7.69
N LEU A 737 -23.39 18.56 8.43
CA LEU A 737 -23.93 17.66 9.44
C LEU A 737 -24.50 18.50 10.59
N LEU A 738 -25.81 18.35 10.86
CA LEU A 738 -26.50 19.08 11.91
C LEU A 738 -26.16 18.53 13.29
N GLU A 739 -25.97 19.44 14.25
CA GLU A 739 -25.76 19.09 15.65
C GLU A 739 -26.99 18.38 16.23
N SER A 740 -26.74 17.37 17.06
CA SER A 740 -27.81 16.60 17.68
C SER A 740 -28.26 17.28 18.97
N THR A 741 -29.57 17.56 19.11
CA THR A 741 -30.18 18.22 20.29
C THR A 741 -30.61 17.19 21.35
N GLY A 742 -30.11 17.26 22.58
CA GLY A 742 -30.44 16.36 23.73
C GLY A 742 -29.25 16.02 24.68
N ASP A 743 -29.50 15.22 25.73
CA ASP A 743 -28.64 14.94 26.91
C ASP A 743 -27.14 14.53 26.69
N ASP A 744 -26.38 14.57 27.79
CA ASP A 744 -24.92 14.65 27.98
C ASP A 744 -23.99 13.73 27.14
N ASP A 745 -24.46 12.59 26.61
CA ASP A 745 -23.68 11.70 25.73
C ASP A 745 -23.42 12.28 24.32
N LYS A 746 -24.00 13.44 23.99
CA LYS A 746 -23.90 14.08 22.67
C LYS A 746 -22.71 15.01 22.46
N LYS A 747 -21.94 15.38 23.51
CA LYS A 747 -20.76 16.26 23.34
C LYS A 747 -19.71 15.66 22.41
N LEU A 748 -19.45 14.35 22.52
CA LEU A 748 -18.50 13.66 21.64
C LEU A 748 -19.03 13.55 20.21
N ILE A 749 -20.34 13.37 20.04
CA ILE A 749 -20.99 13.28 18.72
C ILE A 749 -20.94 14.64 18.02
N ASN A 750 -21.33 15.72 18.71
CA ASN A 750 -21.28 17.07 18.15
C ASN A 750 -19.84 17.49 17.87
N LYS A 751 -18.86 17.15 18.73
CA LYS A 751 -17.44 17.35 18.45
C LYS A 751 -16.97 16.58 17.21
N ASN A 752 -17.45 15.35 17.01
CA ASN A 752 -17.13 14.58 15.80
C ASN A 752 -17.81 15.18 14.56
N PHE A 753 -19.03 15.68 14.66
CA PHE A 753 -19.72 16.40 13.58
C PHE A 753 -19.01 17.71 13.24
N GLU A 754 -18.51 18.44 14.23
CA GLU A 754 -17.68 19.63 14.02
C GLU A 754 -16.38 19.29 13.27
N LEU A 755 -15.67 18.23 13.69
CA LEU A 755 -14.46 17.76 13.00
C LEU A 755 -14.76 17.30 11.56
N LEU A 756 -15.85 16.58 11.35
CA LEU A 756 -16.28 16.14 10.03
C LEU A 756 -16.71 17.31 9.16
N ASN A 757 -17.46 18.27 9.70
CA ASN A 757 -17.85 19.48 8.98
C ASN A 757 -16.62 20.31 8.59
N LYS A 758 -15.62 20.44 9.46
CA LYS A 758 -14.38 21.15 9.14
C LYS A 758 -13.60 20.48 8.01
N LEU A 759 -13.59 19.14 7.98
CA LEU A 759 -12.88 18.36 6.95
C LEU A 759 -13.64 18.29 5.62
N LEU A 760 -14.96 18.12 5.67
CA LEU A 760 -15.81 17.86 4.51
C LEU A 760 -16.40 19.13 3.92
N PHE A 761 -16.83 20.06 4.77
CA PHE A 761 -17.64 21.23 4.46
C PHE A 761 -17.03 22.51 5.07
N GLY A 762 -15.70 22.58 5.17
CA GLY A 762 -14.99 23.79 5.55
C GLY A 762 -15.15 24.89 4.51
N GLY A 763 -14.69 26.12 4.81
CA GLY A 763 -14.75 27.27 3.91
C GLY A 763 -14.30 26.92 2.49
N ARG A 764 -15.04 27.36 1.47
CA ARG A 764 -14.71 27.07 0.07
C ARG A 764 -13.41 27.70 -0.36
N ASP A 765 -13.12 28.87 0.18
CA ASP A 765 -11.91 29.62 -0.11
C ASP A 765 -11.18 29.93 1.20
N PHE A 766 -9.94 30.37 1.08
CA PHE A 766 -9.25 31.05 2.16
C PHE A 766 -8.61 32.32 1.61
N PHE A 767 -8.45 33.31 2.49
CA PHE A 767 -7.66 34.48 2.17
C PHE A 767 -6.54 34.68 3.18
N LEU A 768 -5.52 35.39 2.74
CA LEU A 768 -4.34 35.75 3.50
C LEU A 768 -3.99 37.20 3.21
N VAL A 769 -3.78 37.98 4.27
CA VAL A 769 -3.27 39.35 4.21
C VAL A 769 -1.86 39.36 4.80
N ALA A 770 -0.91 39.83 4.01
CA ALA A 770 0.50 39.88 4.36
C ALA A 770 1.05 41.29 4.16
N GLU A 771 1.90 41.74 5.06
CA GLU A 771 2.50 43.08 5.04
C GLU A 771 4.02 42.95 4.92
N LYS A 772 4.61 43.81 4.10
CA LYS A 772 6.07 43.94 4.02
C LYS A 772 6.56 44.78 5.21
N GLU A 773 7.26 44.14 6.15
CA GLU A 773 7.94 44.87 7.22
C GLU A 773 9.03 45.78 6.62
N GLY A 774 9.19 46.96 7.23
CA GLY A 774 10.00 48.06 6.70
C GLY A 774 11.49 47.94 6.93
#